data_AF-A0A3L8PXQ0-F1
#
_entry.id   AF-A0A3L8PXQ0-F1
#
_cell.length_a   1.000
_cell.length_b   1.000
_cell.length_c   1.000
_cell.angle_alpha   90.00
_cell.angle_beta   90.00
_cell.angle_gamma   90.00
#
_symmetry.space_group_name_H-M   'P 1'
#
loop_
_entity.id
_entity.type
_entity.pdbx_description
1 polymer ?
#
loop_
_entity_poly.entity_id
_entity_poly.type
_entity_poly.pdbx_seq_one_letter_code
_entity_poly.pdbx_strand_id
1 'polypeptide(L)'
;MKLSTLLCCLLIFVFNPAMALPDLSLPNDILTISNNVIEILNTGDSSILECSLIFGKLRSCETKYIDGLVLPYRAASDGKIGVPSTVYITEAGYDGLFRFQTNEFGVITPTSTVVKIPNFLDTGKILDLRRSKASSLDNFNSNPRFIVSQSLDDSSNQYGQLFNFKMEGGVPVSYSYPKVYLPAFSLESGDSAHSETLIGAGAFKNVSSETSPRYPFSALLEGNSGELSDNSQEIVKTPLAPDVASVAQFDGKYWVTYKSPKKFTRFDSFPSDEATNPDSYDAPSDANVRLKKIQTRLGDRDFSNNFALFFNDNKIGVCTGGDSFHCEDAFMYLSAFARDYNNKLQYLTSLSLNHLADHGSVFFENQNNSPINANEINNDIDIPESLKAAFTGSCVNKVDFSAGNADANEYCVLSYDFRKLTNTSAINESFDVGFTVHGPFGDVPTHFHFNVDLPVPPSHLQFENAGNVISELNLNAGDSGSIDVAYISASNDTFLPKISFLNGSDNSSLLRSYFADTGCLSSNAIPLHDGGHCTLAYHIPADANSAHYTLSLNNPDSLPTDESTLSLLLSSRGNVIAHSPYGNQDIEHLEGYHELDIEPGESETIRFTNVGAATVHNFNLVFPQPQQQHVPITLNGTCMGEGVNLDALGGYCDLVINLNSSASSIVGRFALHVSGDDVDSYVLPLVLGELPPEQGLAVVDSNTETIGDLELNQMIKGHLTVTNYTGHDISSLYTYYPYYTNYGIFHSPPDSNGIPGCVLPHTTPGDQSIKLDKLSSCRIDYQVKTGLYVPIQHSNVKFAYTEAGESEVKYQNRFVYFTNQPAIRVSELGGDSSLQSVNLDASQPQTEVLFSNELDYPVTNFSVEVDPKLDSIISKNTCNFKSLDSGSSCSVGFELDDTHPLIANNYSINIKGDNLFTRIVPLSIKKAQTDNVEIDNRGGYSMSVNYVGYYSEDTGNCKLEDCYDNKSTGWFTNPFNTYITGVSGRNLTMYMMLGTSVSLPSCDGGKIICTGTTLNPECHYYGDGTKNGSPQNQCLRFNH
;
A
#
# COMPACT_ATOMS: atom_id res chain seq x y z
N MET A 1 -35.61 -38.96 29.98
CA MET A 1 -34.38 -39.25 29.20
C MET A 1 -34.21 -38.31 28.02
N LYS A 2 -35.16 -38.14 27.07
CA LYS A 2 -34.98 -37.24 25.91
C LYS A 2 -34.78 -35.75 26.22
N LEU A 3 -35.35 -35.25 27.32
CA LEU A 3 -35.17 -33.85 27.74
C LEU A 3 -33.78 -33.58 28.36
N SER A 4 -33.22 -34.58 29.05
CA SER A 4 -31.90 -34.53 29.68
C SER A 4 -30.79 -34.51 28.63
N THR A 5 -30.95 -35.28 27.55
CA THR A 5 -30.01 -35.28 26.41
C THR A 5 -30.09 -33.98 25.61
N LEU A 6 -31.29 -33.41 25.44
CA LEU A 6 -31.46 -32.12 24.76
C LEU A 6 -30.85 -30.96 25.57
N LEU A 7 -30.98 -30.98 26.90
CA LEU A 7 -30.39 -29.99 27.80
C LEU A 7 -28.85 -30.11 27.85
N CYS A 8 -28.30 -31.34 27.88
CA CYS A 8 -26.85 -31.56 27.77
C CYS A 8 -26.30 -31.12 26.41
N CYS A 9 -26.99 -31.38 25.30
CA CYS A 9 -26.57 -30.90 23.98
C CYS A 9 -26.64 -29.37 23.89
N LEU A 10 -27.69 -28.73 24.43
CA LEU A 10 -27.77 -27.26 24.48
C LEU A 10 -26.72 -26.64 25.41
N LEU A 11 -26.37 -27.29 26.53
CA LEU A 11 -25.31 -26.81 27.42
C LEU A 11 -23.89 -26.96 26.83
N ILE A 12 -23.67 -27.95 25.95
CA ILE A 12 -22.39 -28.10 25.22
C ILE A 12 -22.24 -27.02 24.12
N PHE A 13 -23.33 -26.47 23.59
CA PHE A 13 -23.29 -25.37 22.62
C PHE A 13 -23.13 -23.97 23.26
N VAL A 14 -23.21 -23.84 24.59
CA VAL A 14 -23.26 -22.52 25.27
C VAL A 14 -21.95 -22.19 26.03
N PHE A 15 -20.93 -23.06 26.03
CA PHE A 15 -19.70 -22.82 26.81
C PHE A 15 -18.39 -23.22 26.10
N ASN A 16 -18.23 -22.85 24.83
CA ASN A 16 -16.86 -22.65 24.32
C ASN A 16 -16.69 -21.15 24.06
N PRO A 17 -15.84 -20.44 24.84
CA PRO A 17 -15.47 -19.08 24.47
C PRO A 17 -14.90 -19.13 23.05
N ALA A 18 -15.30 -18.19 22.20
CA ALA A 18 -14.69 -18.07 20.89
C ALA A 18 -13.22 -17.71 21.11
N MET A 19 -12.33 -18.42 20.45
CA MET A 19 -10.89 -18.23 20.60
C MET A 19 -10.38 -17.54 19.35
N ALA A 20 -9.57 -16.50 19.52
CA ALA A 20 -8.83 -15.91 18.42
C ALA A 20 -7.83 -16.97 17.95
N LEU A 21 -8.08 -17.54 16.77
CA LEU A 21 -7.18 -18.49 16.14
C LEU A 21 -6.78 -17.90 14.79
N PRO A 22 -5.48 -17.62 14.57
CA PRO A 22 -4.97 -17.59 13.21
C PRO A 22 -5.39 -18.89 12.53
N ASP A 23 -5.62 -18.85 11.22
CA ASP A 23 -6.21 -19.93 10.41
C ASP A 23 -5.42 -21.25 10.53
N LEU A 24 -5.66 -22.00 11.62
CA LEU A 24 -4.96 -23.20 12.02
C LEU A 24 -5.90 -24.38 11.85
N SER A 25 -5.49 -25.32 11.00
CA SER A 25 -6.28 -26.50 10.67
C SER A 25 -5.40 -27.73 10.68
N LEU A 26 -5.43 -28.45 11.81
CA LEU A 26 -4.60 -29.61 12.08
C LEU A 26 -3.10 -29.33 11.85
N PRO A 27 -2.49 -28.43 12.65
CA PRO A 27 -1.11 -27.98 12.46
C PRO A 27 -0.15 -29.13 12.77
N ASN A 28 0.66 -29.51 11.78
CA ASN A 28 1.35 -30.79 11.82
C ASN A 28 2.87 -30.69 11.79
N ASP A 29 3.43 -29.68 11.13
CA ASP A 29 4.86 -29.38 11.17
C ASP A 29 5.09 -27.87 11.16
N ILE A 30 6.26 -27.46 11.64
CA ILE A 30 6.73 -26.08 11.67
C ILE A 30 8.18 -26.04 11.22
N LEU A 31 8.55 -25.09 10.37
CA LEU A 31 9.90 -24.97 9.84
C LEU A 31 10.33 -23.51 9.63
N THR A 32 11.64 -23.29 9.78
CA THR A 32 12.29 -22.03 9.40
C THR A 32 12.65 -22.04 7.92
N ILE A 33 12.29 -20.99 7.19
CA ILE A 33 12.68 -20.80 5.79
C ILE A 33 13.86 -19.85 5.67
N SER A 34 13.72 -18.65 6.25
CA SER A 34 14.75 -17.60 6.31
C SER A 34 14.92 -17.11 7.77
N ASN A 35 15.73 -16.08 8.02
CA ASN A 35 16.15 -15.68 9.38
C ASN A 35 15.00 -15.55 10.39
N ASN A 36 13.84 -15.05 9.97
CA ASN A 36 12.66 -14.86 10.84
C ASN A 36 11.34 -15.36 10.22
N VAL A 37 11.34 -15.92 9.00
CA VAL A 37 10.12 -16.44 8.36
C VAL A 37 9.94 -17.91 8.73
N ILE A 38 8.77 -18.20 9.32
CA ILE A 38 8.34 -19.51 9.77
C ILE A 38 7.13 -19.94 8.96
N GLU A 39 7.13 -21.17 8.47
CA GLU A 39 5.97 -21.80 7.84
C GLU A 39 5.41 -22.86 8.78
N ILE A 40 4.07 -22.91 8.89
CA ILE A 40 3.32 -23.93 9.61
C ILE A 40 2.45 -24.67 8.61
N LEU A 41 2.56 -26.00 8.59
CA LEU A 41 1.80 -26.83 7.66
C LEU A 41 0.44 -27.20 8.28
N ASN A 42 -0.65 -26.77 7.65
CA ASN A 42 -2.00 -27.12 8.04
C ASN A 42 -2.50 -28.28 7.17
N THR A 43 -2.59 -29.47 7.78
CA THR A 43 -3.02 -30.66 7.04
C THR A 43 -4.53 -30.62 6.75
N GLY A 44 -5.35 -30.00 7.59
CA GLY A 44 -6.82 -30.13 7.53
C GLY A 44 -7.47 -29.41 6.35
N ASP A 45 -6.94 -28.27 5.94
CA ASP A 45 -7.45 -27.39 4.87
C ASP A 45 -6.49 -27.27 3.68
N SER A 46 -5.35 -27.96 3.73
CA SER A 46 -4.27 -27.91 2.71
C SER A 46 -3.63 -26.53 2.54
N SER A 47 -3.49 -25.78 3.63
CA SER A 47 -2.83 -24.48 3.64
C SER A 47 -1.44 -24.50 4.31
N ILE A 48 -0.68 -23.43 4.08
CA ILE A 48 0.54 -23.11 4.84
C ILE A 48 0.31 -21.77 5.51
N LEU A 49 0.40 -21.74 6.84
CA LEU A 49 0.37 -20.50 7.60
C LEU A 49 1.80 -19.94 7.69
N GLU A 50 2.06 -18.87 6.96
CA GLU A 50 3.35 -18.17 6.93
C GLU A 50 3.35 -17.06 7.99
N CYS A 51 4.33 -17.08 8.90
CA CYS A 51 4.44 -16.13 10.01
C CYS A 51 5.86 -15.56 10.13
N SER A 52 5.98 -14.42 10.80
CA SER A 52 7.25 -13.88 11.29
C SER A 52 7.46 -14.22 12.77
N LEU A 53 8.65 -14.72 13.12
CA LEU A 53 9.03 -15.00 14.51
C LEU A 53 9.82 -13.84 15.11
N ILE A 54 9.24 -13.13 16.07
CA ILE A 54 9.85 -11.97 16.72
C ILE A 54 9.73 -12.11 18.23
N PHE A 55 10.86 -11.95 18.94
CA PHE A 55 10.97 -12.16 20.40
C PHE A 55 10.39 -13.51 20.87
N GLY A 56 10.50 -14.55 20.04
CA GLY A 56 10.02 -15.90 20.36
C GLY A 56 8.51 -16.11 20.18
N LYS A 57 7.75 -15.10 19.70
CA LYS A 57 6.31 -15.20 19.39
C LYS A 57 6.07 -15.02 17.88
N LEU A 58 5.06 -15.73 17.37
CA LEU A 58 4.61 -15.68 15.98
C LEU A 58 3.72 -14.46 15.77
N ARG A 59 3.98 -13.69 14.71
CA ARG A 59 3.17 -12.54 14.28
C ARG A 59 3.11 -12.45 12.76
N SER A 60 2.29 -11.54 12.25
CA SER A 60 2.10 -11.28 10.83
C SER A 60 1.75 -12.56 10.06
N CYS A 61 0.95 -13.41 10.70
CA CYS A 61 0.60 -14.71 10.16
C CYS A 61 -0.42 -14.60 9.03
N GLU A 62 -0.13 -15.21 7.89
CA GLU A 62 -0.96 -15.20 6.68
C GLU A 62 -1.11 -16.61 6.09
N THR A 63 -2.35 -17.01 5.79
CA THR A 63 -2.65 -18.28 5.13
C THR A 63 -2.29 -18.21 3.65
N LYS A 64 -1.45 -19.16 3.19
CA LYS A 64 -1.06 -19.32 1.80
C LYS A 64 -1.58 -20.65 1.27
N TYR A 65 -2.17 -20.60 0.08
CA TYR A 65 -2.57 -21.77 -0.69
C TYR A 65 -1.62 -21.92 -1.88
N ILE A 66 -0.98 -23.08 -2.01
CA ILE A 66 -0.06 -23.40 -3.10
C ILE A 66 -0.77 -24.33 -4.07
N ASP A 67 -0.80 -23.95 -5.36
CA ASP A 67 -1.47 -24.77 -6.36
C ASP A 67 -0.82 -26.16 -6.49
N GLY A 68 -1.68 -27.18 -6.49
CA GLY A 68 -1.31 -28.59 -6.54
C GLY A 68 -0.88 -29.23 -5.22
N LEU A 69 -0.80 -28.50 -4.10
CA LEU A 69 -0.44 -29.05 -2.78
C LEU A 69 -1.69 -29.56 -2.03
N VAL A 70 -1.67 -30.81 -1.57
CA VAL A 70 -2.80 -31.44 -0.87
C VAL A 70 -2.36 -32.09 0.44
N LEU A 71 -3.04 -31.80 1.55
CA LEU A 71 -2.78 -32.38 2.88
C LEU A 71 -1.29 -32.35 3.28
N PRO A 72 -0.63 -31.17 3.35
CA PRO A 72 0.79 -31.07 3.67
C PRO A 72 1.10 -31.68 5.05
N TYR A 73 2.17 -32.47 5.14
CA TYR A 73 2.46 -33.33 6.29
C TYR A 73 3.80 -33.05 6.98
N ARG A 74 4.93 -33.19 6.26
CA ARG A 74 6.29 -32.90 6.77
C ARG A 74 7.04 -32.07 5.76
N ALA A 75 7.82 -31.09 6.22
CA ALA A 75 8.63 -30.28 5.33
C ALA A 75 10.02 -29.96 5.89
N ALA A 76 10.93 -29.63 4.98
CA ALA A 76 12.25 -29.09 5.27
C ALA A 76 12.67 -28.12 4.17
N SER A 77 13.20 -26.96 4.56
CA SER A 77 13.80 -25.98 3.64
C SER A 77 15.27 -26.34 3.35
N ASP A 78 15.76 -26.01 2.15
CA ASP A 78 17.20 -25.99 1.85
C ASP A 78 17.98 -24.91 2.62
N GLY A 79 17.25 -24.00 3.27
CA GLY A 79 17.65 -22.88 4.14
C GLY A 79 18.92 -22.19 3.68
N LYS A 80 18.83 -21.66 2.47
CA LYS A 80 19.71 -20.64 1.92
C LYS A 80 19.16 -19.26 2.31
N ILE A 81 20.03 -18.32 2.68
CA ILE A 81 19.62 -16.98 3.09
C ILE A 81 19.92 -16.00 1.94
N GLY A 82 18.97 -15.11 1.61
CA GLY A 82 19.15 -14.05 0.62
C GLY A 82 19.07 -14.51 -0.85
N VAL A 83 18.60 -15.74 -1.09
CA VAL A 83 18.29 -16.28 -2.41
C VAL A 83 16.99 -17.09 -2.32
N PRO A 84 16.25 -17.28 -3.43
CA PRO A 84 15.07 -18.16 -3.47
C PRO A 84 15.36 -19.52 -2.82
N SER A 85 14.67 -19.82 -1.74
CA SER A 85 14.79 -21.09 -1.02
C SER A 85 13.85 -22.12 -1.62
N THR A 86 14.27 -23.39 -1.58
CA THR A 86 13.42 -24.51 -2.01
C THR A 86 12.91 -25.24 -0.78
N VAL A 87 11.59 -25.30 -0.65
CA VAL A 87 10.92 -26.06 0.41
C VAL A 87 10.55 -27.42 -0.13
N TYR A 88 11.00 -28.47 0.54
CA TYR A 88 10.64 -29.85 0.26
C TYR A 88 9.54 -30.29 1.20
N ILE A 89 8.43 -30.79 0.66
CA ILE A 89 7.21 -31.08 1.39
C ILE A 89 6.63 -32.44 1.00
N THR A 90 6.02 -33.10 1.96
CA THR A 90 5.37 -34.40 1.81
C THR A 90 3.87 -34.26 2.06
N GLU A 91 3.07 -35.14 1.46
CA GLU A 91 1.62 -35.16 1.63
C GLU A 91 1.18 -36.33 2.52
N ALA A 92 0.16 -36.10 3.34
CA ALA A 92 -0.29 -37.08 4.31
C ALA A 92 -0.82 -38.34 3.62
N GLY A 93 -0.19 -39.49 3.91
CA GLY A 93 -0.61 -40.77 3.36
C GLY A 93 -0.14 -41.07 1.93
N TYR A 94 0.65 -40.18 1.33
CA TYR A 94 1.23 -40.35 -0.01
C TYR A 94 2.73 -40.72 0.06
N ASP A 95 3.24 -41.37 -0.98
CA ASP A 95 4.60 -41.90 -1.13
C ASP A 95 5.47 -41.03 -2.05
N GLY A 96 5.37 -39.70 -1.92
CA GLY A 96 6.09 -38.76 -2.77
C GLY A 96 6.66 -37.56 -2.01
N LEU A 97 7.71 -36.98 -2.60
CA LEU A 97 8.27 -35.69 -2.18
C LEU A 97 7.97 -34.64 -3.23
N PHE A 98 7.50 -33.49 -2.78
CA PHE A 98 7.16 -32.35 -3.59
C PHE A 98 8.05 -31.18 -3.22
N ARG A 99 8.16 -30.19 -4.10
CA ARG A 99 8.89 -28.95 -3.82
C ARG A 99 8.19 -27.73 -4.39
N PHE A 100 8.37 -26.60 -3.72
CA PHE A 100 8.05 -25.27 -4.24
C PHE A 100 9.18 -24.30 -3.91
N GLN A 101 9.19 -23.14 -4.57
CA GLN A 101 10.18 -22.09 -4.33
C GLN A 101 9.55 -20.89 -3.63
N THR A 102 10.30 -20.33 -2.69
CA THR A 102 10.03 -19.02 -2.08
C THR A 102 10.81 -17.94 -2.82
N ASN A 103 10.50 -16.67 -2.55
CA ASN A 103 11.35 -15.56 -2.98
C ASN A 103 12.65 -15.47 -2.15
N GLU A 104 13.47 -14.44 -2.43
CA GLU A 104 14.75 -14.18 -1.75
C GLU A 104 14.65 -13.87 -0.25
N PHE A 105 13.47 -13.46 0.21
CA PHE A 105 13.17 -13.20 1.63
C PHE A 105 12.63 -14.43 2.36
N GLY A 106 12.40 -15.54 1.65
CA GLY A 106 11.81 -16.75 2.22
C GLY A 106 10.29 -16.74 2.27
N VAL A 107 9.62 -15.87 1.51
CA VAL A 107 8.16 -15.72 1.46
C VAL A 107 7.57 -16.43 0.24
N ILE A 108 6.41 -17.07 0.42
CA ILE A 108 5.63 -17.75 -0.62
C ILE A 108 4.98 -16.71 -1.53
N THR A 109 5.24 -16.83 -2.84
CA THR A 109 4.64 -15.93 -3.84
C THR A 109 3.26 -16.42 -4.29
N PRO A 110 2.34 -15.54 -4.73
CA PRO A 110 1.03 -15.96 -5.24
C PRO A 110 1.07 -16.89 -6.46
N THR A 111 2.19 -16.91 -7.19
CA THR A 111 2.42 -17.78 -8.36
C THR A 111 3.17 -19.07 -8.01
N SER A 112 3.41 -19.34 -6.72
CA SER A 112 4.09 -20.56 -6.28
C SER A 112 3.22 -21.78 -6.58
N THR A 113 3.80 -22.77 -7.25
CA THR A 113 3.17 -24.05 -7.58
C THR A 113 4.03 -25.19 -7.08
N VAL A 114 3.41 -26.29 -6.67
CA VAL A 114 4.14 -27.44 -6.20
C VAL A 114 4.54 -28.36 -7.37
N VAL A 115 5.76 -28.89 -7.32
CA VAL A 115 6.28 -29.83 -8.33
C VAL A 115 6.69 -31.13 -7.64
N LYS A 116 6.12 -32.26 -8.08
CA LYS A 116 6.53 -33.59 -7.62
C LYS A 116 7.95 -33.90 -8.09
N ILE A 117 8.79 -34.40 -7.20
CA ILE A 117 10.15 -34.86 -7.52
C ILE A 117 10.06 -36.27 -8.13
N PRO A 118 10.52 -36.47 -9.39
CA PRO A 118 10.51 -37.79 -10.02
C PRO A 118 11.42 -38.78 -9.29
N ASN A 119 11.03 -40.06 -9.28
CA ASN A 119 11.84 -41.19 -8.78
C ASN A 119 12.32 -41.03 -7.33
N PHE A 120 11.56 -40.32 -6.49
CA PHE A 120 11.85 -40.24 -5.07
C PHE A 120 11.30 -41.47 -4.35
N LEU A 121 12.18 -42.39 -3.93
CA LEU A 121 11.91 -43.57 -3.10
C LEU A 121 10.59 -44.27 -3.47
N ASP A 122 10.63 -45.16 -4.47
CA ASP A 122 9.48 -45.72 -5.23
C ASP A 122 8.35 -46.41 -4.42
N THR A 123 8.42 -46.45 -3.08
CA THR A 123 7.63 -47.34 -2.21
C THR A 123 7.55 -46.86 -0.75
N GLY A 124 6.36 -46.54 -0.21
CA GLY A 124 6.11 -46.34 1.24
C GLY A 124 5.93 -44.90 1.74
N LYS A 125 5.15 -44.71 2.82
CA LYS A 125 4.78 -43.40 3.40
C LYS A 125 5.93 -42.76 4.19
N ILE A 126 6.10 -41.46 4.04
CA ILE A 126 7.08 -40.68 4.81
C ILE A 126 6.50 -40.32 6.18
N LEU A 127 7.17 -40.74 7.25
CA LEU A 127 6.75 -40.50 8.64
C LEU A 127 7.36 -39.22 9.21
N ASP A 128 8.61 -38.93 8.86
CA ASP A 128 9.37 -37.77 9.34
C ASP A 128 10.43 -37.36 8.30
N LEU A 129 10.71 -36.06 8.23
CA LEU A 129 11.66 -35.43 7.29
C LEU A 129 12.38 -34.29 8.02
N ARG A 130 13.72 -34.29 7.97
CA ARG A 130 14.57 -33.26 8.59
C ARG A 130 15.74 -32.89 7.68
N ARG A 131 16.08 -31.59 7.62
CA ARG A 131 17.35 -31.15 7.04
C ARG A 131 18.50 -31.40 8.02
N SER A 132 19.62 -31.89 7.48
CA SER A 132 20.90 -31.97 8.18
C SER A 132 21.50 -30.58 8.34
N LYS A 133 21.89 -30.24 9.57
CA LYS A 133 22.62 -29.04 9.99
C LYS A 133 24.14 -29.19 9.85
N ALA A 134 24.66 -30.39 9.59
CA ALA A 134 26.07 -30.58 9.22
C ALA A 134 26.32 -30.01 7.81
N SER A 135 26.53 -28.70 7.71
CA SER A 135 26.97 -28.04 6.48
C SER A 135 28.50 -28.06 6.39
N SER A 136 29.03 -28.55 5.27
CA SER A 136 30.40 -28.25 4.86
C SER A 136 30.53 -26.72 4.77
N LEU A 137 31.43 -26.14 5.56
CA LEU A 137 31.70 -24.70 5.63
C LEU A 137 32.18 -24.08 4.29
N ASP A 138 32.28 -24.85 3.22
CA ASP A 138 32.82 -24.42 1.93
C ASP A 138 31.76 -24.49 0.82
N ASN A 139 31.36 -23.31 0.34
CA ASN A 139 30.56 -23.00 -0.86
C ASN A 139 29.02 -23.06 -0.75
N PHE A 140 28.42 -21.95 -1.18
CA PHE A 140 26.99 -21.75 -1.54
C PHE A 140 26.42 -22.79 -2.55
N ASN A 141 27.24 -23.73 -3.02
CA ASN A 141 26.93 -24.80 -3.97
C ASN A 141 26.81 -26.20 -3.34
N SER A 142 26.87 -26.34 -2.01
CA SER A 142 26.64 -27.64 -1.38
C SER A 142 25.17 -28.05 -1.47
N ASN A 143 24.89 -29.22 -2.05
CA ASN A 143 23.54 -29.77 -2.13
C ASN A 143 23.05 -30.11 -0.71
N PRO A 144 21.89 -29.60 -0.27
CA PRO A 144 21.35 -29.86 1.07
C PRO A 144 21.10 -31.37 1.24
N ARG A 145 21.45 -31.87 2.44
CA ARG A 145 21.18 -33.24 2.85
C ARG A 145 19.95 -33.29 3.73
N PHE A 146 19.10 -34.27 3.47
CA PHE A 146 17.91 -34.54 4.26
C PHE A 146 17.96 -35.96 4.82
N ILE A 147 17.35 -36.14 5.98
CA ILE A 147 17.14 -37.42 6.62
C ILE A 147 15.64 -37.67 6.68
N VAL A 148 15.22 -38.87 6.31
CA VAL A 148 13.83 -39.28 6.16
C VAL A 148 13.60 -40.59 6.90
N SER A 149 12.46 -40.69 7.55
CA SER A 149 11.93 -41.94 8.07
C SER A 149 10.77 -42.41 7.18
N GLN A 150 10.88 -43.58 6.55
CA GLN A 150 9.91 -44.10 5.59
C GLN A 150 9.40 -45.48 6.00
N SER A 151 8.07 -45.71 5.92
CA SER A 151 7.49 -47.03 6.16
C SER A 151 7.85 -48.03 5.06
N LEU A 152 8.03 -49.30 5.40
CA LEU A 152 8.17 -50.39 4.41
C LEU A 152 6.81 -50.68 3.72
N ASP A 153 6.86 -51.16 2.47
CA ASP A 153 5.67 -51.42 1.64
C ASP A 153 4.61 -52.31 2.30
N ASP A 154 3.35 -52.04 1.92
CA ASP A 154 2.18 -52.93 2.07
C ASP A 154 1.70 -53.23 3.49
N SER A 155 1.99 -52.38 4.48
CA SER A 155 1.48 -52.58 5.84
C SER A 155 1.18 -51.29 6.59
N SER A 156 0.26 -51.36 7.55
CA SER A 156 -0.01 -50.39 8.62
C SER A 156 1.20 -50.11 9.54
N ASN A 157 2.42 -50.45 9.10
CA ASN A 157 3.62 -50.49 9.91
C ASN A 157 4.19 -49.09 10.08
N GLN A 158 3.89 -48.52 11.25
CA GLN A 158 4.36 -47.23 11.75
C GLN A 158 5.87 -47.23 12.10
N TYR A 159 6.71 -47.97 11.38
CA TYR A 159 8.08 -48.29 11.82
C TYR A 159 9.11 -47.83 10.79
N GLY A 160 9.24 -46.52 10.64
CA GLY A 160 9.98 -45.98 9.51
C GLY A 160 11.47 -46.34 9.54
N GLN A 161 11.96 -46.91 8.45
CA GLN A 161 13.38 -47.10 8.20
C GLN A 161 14.02 -45.75 7.86
N LEU A 162 15.22 -45.51 8.39
CA LEU A 162 15.92 -44.25 8.16
C LEU A 162 16.67 -44.27 6.82
N PHE A 163 16.51 -43.21 6.05
CA PHE A 163 17.24 -42.93 4.82
C PHE A 163 17.83 -41.52 4.91
N ASN A 164 18.94 -41.27 4.23
CA ASN A 164 19.30 -39.91 3.86
C ASN A 164 19.15 -39.74 2.34
N PHE A 165 18.93 -38.52 1.90
CA PHE A 165 19.02 -38.18 0.49
C PHE A 165 19.62 -36.79 0.29
N LYS A 166 20.14 -36.57 -0.92
CA LYS A 166 20.62 -35.28 -1.43
C LYS A 166 20.08 -35.07 -2.82
N MET A 167 19.96 -33.82 -3.22
CA MET A 167 19.54 -33.46 -4.58
C MET A 167 20.78 -33.22 -5.43
N GLU A 168 21.04 -34.05 -6.45
CA GLU A 168 22.14 -33.88 -7.40
C GLU A 168 21.57 -33.65 -8.80
N GLY A 169 21.83 -32.48 -9.40
CA GLY A 169 21.29 -32.16 -10.73
C GLY A 169 19.75 -32.17 -10.82
N GLY A 170 19.05 -32.01 -9.69
CA GLY A 170 17.59 -32.11 -9.62
C GLY A 170 17.04 -33.53 -9.40
N VAL A 171 17.90 -34.53 -9.27
CA VAL A 171 17.54 -35.93 -9.01
C VAL A 171 17.89 -36.31 -7.55
N PRO A 172 17.00 -37.00 -6.82
CA PRO A 172 17.31 -37.46 -5.47
C PRO A 172 18.27 -38.66 -5.49
N VAL A 173 19.41 -38.53 -4.81
CA VAL A 173 20.34 -39.62 -4.51
C VAL A 173 20.15 -40.01 -3.06
N SER A 174 19.77 -41.25 -2.79
CA SER A 174 19.44 -41.74 -1.44
C SER A 174 20.38 -42.84 -0.95
N TYR A 175 20.62 -42.86 0.35
CA TYR A 175 21.38 -43.90 1.06
C TYR A 175 20.56 -44.39 2.25
N SER A 176 20.31 -45.69 2.33
CA SER A 176 19.61 -46.30 3.46
C SER A 176 20.52 -46.50 4.65
N TYR A 177 20.03 -46.28 5.86
CA TYR A 177 20.66 -46.79 7.09
C TYR A 177 20.10 -48.18 7.40
N PRO A 178 20.78 -49.26 6.99
CA PRO A 178 20.26 -50.60 7.21
C PRO A 178 20.10 -50.85 8.72
N LYS A 179 18.94 -51.42 9.10
CA LYS A 179 18.63 -51.85 10.48
C LYS A 179 18.38 -50.73 11.50
N VAL A 180 18.14 -49.50 11.06
CA VAL A 180 17.74 -48.37 11.92
C VAL A 180 16.29 -48.02 11.62
N TYR A 181 15.39 -48.29 12.58
CA TYR A 181 13.95 -48.06 12.43
C TYR A 181 13.47 -47.05 13.47
N LEU A 182 13.35 -45.78 13.06
CA LEU A 182 13.00 -44.65 13.93
C LEU A 182 11.73 -43.98 13.40
N PRO A 183 10.53 -44.26 13.95
CA PRO A 183 9.29 -43.57 13.56
C PRO A 183 9.31 -42.06 13.82
N ALA A 184 10.09 -41.62 14.81
CA ALA A 184 10.31 -40.23 15.13
C ALA A 184 11.77 -40.03 15.51
N PHE A 185 12.35 -38.93 15.03
CA PHE A 185 13.73 -38.55 15.35
C PHE A 185 13.92 -37.03 15.36
N SER A 186 15.02 -36.62 15.97
CA SER A 186 15.54 -35.25 15.97
C SER A 186 17.03 -35.28 15.65
N LEU A 187 17.54 -34.14 15.18
CA LEU A 187 18.95 -33.93 14.87
C LEU A 187 19.49 -32.80 15.75
N GLU A 188 20.59 -33.07 16.43
CA GLU A 188 21.29 -32.11 17.29
C GLU A 188 22.70 -31.86 16.76
N SER A 189 23.20 -30.65 16.98
CA SER A 189 24.58 -30.29 16.61
C SER A 189 25.55 -31.13 17.45
N GLY A 190 26.48 -31.83 16.80
CA GLY A 190 27.53 -32.57 17.48
C GLY A 190 28.68 -31.66 17.95
N ASP A 191 29.70 -32.26 18.56
CA ASP A 191 30.88 -31.55 19.09
C ASP A 191 31.76 -30.90 18.00
N SER A 192 31.58 -31.30 16.73
CA SER A 192 32.30 -30.74 15.58
C SER A 192 31.34 -30.18 14.53
N ALA A 193 31.81 -29.20 13.75
CA ALA A 193 31.05 -28.60 12.65
C ALA A 193 30.67 -29.59 11.52
N HIS A 194 31.11 -30.85 11.58
CA HIS A 194 30.90 -31.87 10.53
C HIS A 194 30.16 -33.11 11.06
N SER A 195 29.67 -33.06 12.30
CA SER A 195 28.99 -34.16 12.96
C SER A 195 27.65 -33.71 13.52
N GLU A 196 26.65 -34.58 13.43
CA GLU A 196 25.36 -34.40 14.09
C GLU A 196 25.02 -35.60 14.94
N THR A 197 24.28 -35.38 16.02
CA THR A 197 23.76 -36.44 16.86
C THR A 197 22.32 -36.74 16.43
N LEU A 198 22.08 -37.98 16.01
CA LEU A 198 20.77 -38.52 15.72
C LEU A 198 20.13 -39.01 17.01
N ILE A 199 19.05 -38.36 17.42
CA ILE A 199 18.25 -38.71 18.60
C ILE A 199 16.95 -39.32 18.12
N GLY A 200 16.63 -40.54 18.54
CA GLY A 200 15.48 -41.28 18.04
C GLY A 200 14.78 -42.12 19.11
N ALA A 201 13.55 -42.51 18.81
CA ALA A 201 12.79 -43.47 19.58
C ALA A 201 12.31 -44.59 18.65
N GLY A 202 12.86 -45.79 18.78
CA GLY A 202 12.67 -46.81 17.76
C GLY A 202 13.26 -48.18 18.06
N ALA A 203 13.67 -48.90 17.03
CA ALA A 203 14.32 -50.20 17.13
C ALA A 203 15.59 -50.25 16.26
N PHE A 204 16.59 -50.98 16.74
CA PHE A 204 17.86 -51.20 16.06
C PHE A 204 18.13 -52.70 15.90
N LYS A 205 18.74 -53.10 14.77
CA LYS A 205 19.07 -54.50 14.40
C LYS A 205 17.88 -55.42 14.10
N ASN A 206 16.73 -55.24 14.73
CA ASN A 206 15.52 -56.02 14.50
C ASN A 206 14.47 -55.23 13.71
N VAL A 207 13.77 -55.91 12.79
CA VAL A 207 12.62 -55.34 12.10
C VAL A 207 11.56 -55.02 13.15
N SER A 208 11.11 -53.77 13.15
CA SER A 208 10.12 -53.27 14.09
C SER A 208 8.71 -53.73 13.70
N SER A 209 7.90 -54.09 14.68
CA SER A 209 6.48 -54.49 14.56
C SER A 209 5.59 -53.74 15.55
N GLU A 210 4.27 -53.93 15.47
CA GLU A 210 3.25 -53.27 16.32
C GLU A 210 3.40 -53.60 17.80
N THR A 211 3.86 -54.82 18.09
CA THR A 211 4.14 -55.28 19.45
C THR A 211 5.59 -55.11 19.86
N SER A 212 6.47 -54.67 18.94
CA SER A 212 7.89 -54.51 19.27
C SER A 212 8.05 -53.30 20.20
N PRO A 213 8.70 -53.45 21.36
CA PRO A 213 9.01 -52.31 22.23
C PRO A 213 9.89 -51.30 21.47
N ARG A 214 9.69 -50.01 21.77
CA ARG A 214 10.52 -48.91 21.27
C ARG A 214 11.54 -48.54 22.35
N TYR A 215 12.71 -48.10 21.95
CA TYR A 215 13.76 -47.71 22.87
C TYR A 215 14.34 -46.35 22.48
N PRO A 216 14.76 -45.54 23.46
CA PRO A 216 15.65 -44.40 23.24
C PRO A 216 16.90 -44.82 22.46
N PHE A 217 17.30 -44.00 21.49
CA PHE A 217 18.43 -44.25 20.60
C PHE A 217 19.20 -42.96 20.37
N SER A 218 20.52 -43.00 20.57
CA SER A 218 21.43 -41.94 20.15
C SER A 218 22.57 -42.51 19.31
N ALA A 219 22.94 -41.81 18.24
CA ALA A 219 24.11 -42.14 17.42
C ALA A 219 24.70 -40.90 16.75
N LEU A 220 26.01 -40.92 16.50
CA LEU A 220 26.70 -39.86 15.77
C LEU A 220 26.65 -40.13 14.25
N LEU A 221 26.22 -39.11 13.51
CA LEU A 221 26.25 -39.05 12.05
C LEU A 221 27.53 -38.35 11.59
N GLU A 222 28.47 -39.10 11.02
CA GLU A 222 29.71 -38.56 10.44
C GLU A 222 29.60 -38.49 8.92
N GLY A 223 29.73 -37.28 8.33
CA GLY A 223 29.95 -37.10 6.90
C GLY A 223 28.93 -37.73 5.93
N ASN A 224 29.33 -37.88 4.66
CA ASN A 224 28.47 -38.20 3.52
C ASN A 224 28.19 -39.71 3.29
N SER A 225 28.73 -40.60 4.13
CA SER A 225 28.80 -42.04 3.83
C SER A 225 27.51 -42.84 4.07
N GLY A 226 26.49 -42.26 4.71
CA GLY A 226 25.27 -43.02 5.04
C GLY A 226 25.49 -44.12 6.09
N GLU A 227 26.60 -44.06 6.82
CA GLU A 227 26.91 -44.97 7.92
C GLU A 227 26.82 -44.22 9.26
N LEU A 228 26.44 -44.93 10.32
CA LEU A 228 26.53 -44.44 11.69
C LEU A 228 27.94 -44.72 12.21
N SER A 229 28.53 -43.82 12.98
CA SER A 229 29.84 -44.07 13.59
C SER A 229 29.76 -45.30 14.51
N ASP A 230 30.55 -46.35 14.21
CA ASP A 230 30.45 -47.69 14.82
C ASP A 230 30.59 -47.69 16.36
N ASN A 231 31.26 -46.67 16.93
CA ASN A 231 31.50 -46.55 18.36
C ASN A 231 30.52 -45.60 19.09
N SER A 232 29.55 -45.01 18.39
CA SER A 232 28.69 -43.93 18.91
C SER A 232 27.26 -44.34 19.28
N GLN A 233 26.92 -45.61 19.14
CA GLN A 233 25.54 -46.09 19.25
C GLN A 233 25.20 -46.48 20.69
N GLU A 234 24.32 -45.74 21.33
CA GLU A 234 23.83 -46.04 22.68
C GLU A 234 22.32 -46.36 22.63
N ILE A 235 21.95 -47.53 23.14
CA ILE A 235 20.55 -47.98 23.27
C ILE A 235 20.31 -48.37 24.72
N VAL A 236 19.25 -47.80 25.30
CA VAL A 236 18.82 -48.14 26.66
C VAL A 236 17.60 -49.04 26.63
N LYS A 237 17.58 -50.00 27.56
CA LYS A 237 16.54 -51.05 27.66
C LYS A 237 15.22 -50.57 28.26
N THR A 238 15.04 -49.27 28.48
CA THR A 238 13.79 -48.69 28.98
C THR A 238 12.76 -48.69 27.84
N PRO A 239 11.68 -49.50 27.92
CA PRO A 239 10.72 -49.59 26.85
C PRO A 239 9.82 -48.35 26.81
N LEU A 240 9.72 -47.74 25.64
CA LEU A 240 8.72 -46.75 25.26
C LEU A 240 7.50 -47.43 24.65
N ALA A 241 6.37 -46.73 24.66
CA ALA A 241 5.16 -47.20 23.97
C ALA A 241 5.38 -47.29 22.45
N PRO A 242 4.67 -48.19 21.73
CA PRO A 242 4.91 -48.44 20.31
C PRO A 242 4.52 -47.28 19.38
N ASP A 243 3.72 -46.32 19.86
CA ASP A 243 3.05 -45.26 19.12
C ASP A 243 3.68 -43.87 19.31
N VAL A 244 5.01 -43.80 19.43
CA VAL A 244 5.73 -42.52 19.57
C VAL A 244 5.41 -41.58 18.40
N ALA A 245 5.15 -40.31 18.73
CA ALA A 245 4.85 -39.23 17.77
C ALA A 245 6.05 -38.32 17.52
N SER A 246 6.74 -37.87 18.56
CA SER A 246 7.93 -37.02 18.44
C SER A 246 8.91 -37.16 19.61
N VAL A 247 10.17 -36.79 19.37
CA VAL A 247 11.22 -36.71 20.38
C VAL A 247 12.04 -35.44 20.15
N ALA A 248 12.32 -34.66 21.20
CA ALA A 248 13.16 -33.46 21.12
C ALA A 248 13.73 -33.07 22.49
N GLN A 249 14.83 -32.30 22.49
CA GLN A 249 15.41 -31.72 23.70
C GLN A 249 14.92 -30.28 23.94
N PHE A 250 14.28 -30.05 25.09
CA PHE A 250 13.78 -28.75 25.54
C PHE A 250 14.46 -28.46 26.89
N ASP A 251 15.11 -27.31 27.03
CA ASP A 251 15.81 -26.86 28.25
C ASP A 251 16.72 -27.92 28.91
N GLY A 252 17.46 -28.67 28.09
CA GLY A 252 18.41 -29.68 28.54
C GLY A 252 17.81 -31.06 28.85
N LYS A 253 16.50 -31.24 28.71
CA LYS A 253 15.80 -32.51 28.95
C LYS A 253 15.18 -33.03 27.67
N TYR A 254 15.13 -34.36 27.51
CA TYR A 254 14.51 -34.97 26.34
C TYR A 254 13.07 -35.38 26.64
N TRP A 255 12.18 -35.01 25.73
CA TRP A 255 10.75 -35.28 25.84
C TRP A 255 10.28 -36.15 24.69
N VAL A 256 9.53 -37.20 25.03
CA VAL A 256 8.90 -38.12 24.08
C VAL A 256 7.38 -38.00 24.18
N THR A 257 6.73 -37.78 23.05
CA THR A 257 5.26 -37.67 22.92
C THR A 257 4.70 -38.86 22.14
N TYR A 258 3.37 -39.02 22.17
CA TYR A 258 2.68 -40.20 21.66
C TYR A 258 1.54 -39.83 20.72
N LYS A 259 1.17 -40.77 19.83
CA LYS A 259 0.01 -40.61 18.95
C LYS A 259 -1.31 -40.85 19.68
N SER A 260 -1.29 -41.63 20.76
CA SER A 260 -2.39 -41.76 21.70
C SER A 260 -2.32 -40.70 22.82
N PRO A 261 -3.46 -40.36 23.46
CA PRO A 261 -3.50 -39.36 24.54
C PRO A 261 -2.84 -39.93 25.79
N LYS A 262 -1.55 -39.62 25.96
CA LYS A 262 -0.68 -40.14 27.01
C LYS A 262 0.28 -39.06 27.49
N LYS A 263 0.52 -39.01 28.81
CA LYS A 263 1.50 -38.10 29.41
C LYS A 263 2.87 -38.23 28.74
N PHE A 264 3.47 -37.09 28.40
CA PHE A 264 4.80 -37.06 27.78
C PHE A 264 5.83 -37.69 28.71
N THR A 265 6.82 -38.37 28.14
CA THR A 265 7.88 -39.05 28.89
C THR A 265 9.16 -38.22 28.88
N ARG A 266 9.67 -37.91 30.07
CA ARG A 266 10.90 -37.14 30.28
C ARG A 266 12.13 -38.04 30.49
N PHE A 267 13.26 -37.63 29.94
CA PHE A 267 14.59 -38.17 30.22
C PHE A 267 15.54 -37.05 30.63
N ASP A 268 16.19 -37.23 31.78
CA ASP A 268 17.13 -36.25 32.33
C ASP A 268 18.52 -36.33 31.68
N SER A 269 18.92 -37.52 31.23
CA SER A 269 20.00 -37.75 30.28
C SER A 269 19.53 -38.79 29.24
N PHE A 270 19.94 -38.63 27.99
CA PHE A 270 19.46 -39.45 26.88
C PHE A 270 20.65 -39.96 26.05
N PRO A 271 20.67 -41.24 25.66
CA PRO A 271 19.65 -42.26 25.91
C PRO A 271 19.85 -42.99 27.24
N SER A 272 20.97 -42.74 27.96
CA SER A 272 21.61 -43.60 28.97
C SER A 272 20.83 -43.87 30.28
N ASP A 273 19.93 -42.99 30.71
CA ASP A 273 19.17 -43.14 31.96
C ASP A 273 17.77 -43.75 31.78
N GLU A 274 17.18 -44.21 32.89
CA GLU A 274 15.77 -44.58 32.94
C GLU A 274 14.86 -43.34 32.77
N ALA A 275 13.65 -43.55 32.25
CA ALA A 275 12.66 -42.48 32.16
C ALA A 275 12.36 -41.93 33.56
N THR A 276 12.31 -40.60 33.70
CA THR A 276 11.94 -39.98 34.97
C THR A 276 10.52 -40.44 35.36
N ASN A 277 10.30 -40.71 36.66
CA ASN A 277 8.99 -41.06 37.19
C ASN A 277 7.92 -40.03 36.75
N PRO A 278 6.83 -40.45 36.05
CA PRO A 278 5.75 -39.55 35.62
C PRO A 278 5.10 -38.75 36.74
N ASP A 279 5.17 -39.20 38.00
CA ASP A 279 4.62 -38.47 39.15
C ASP A 279 5.52 -37.33 39.66
N SER A 280 6.76 -37.22 39.16
CA SER A 280 7.73 -36.21 39.63
C SER A 280 7.85 -34.97 38.75
N TYR A 281 6.98 -34.83 37.75
CA TYR A 281 6.92 -33.67 36.86
C TYR A 281 5.51 -33.49 36.31
N ASP A 282 5.21 -32.28 35.84
CA ASP A 282 3.97 -31.99 35.13
C ASP A 282 4.22 -31.94 33.62
N ALA A 283 3.32 -32.58 32.87
CA ALA A 283 3.36 -32.57 31.41
C ALA A 283 1.96 -32.86 30.84
N PRO A 284 1.63 -32.36 29.64
CA PRO A 284 0.36 -32.63 29.00
C PRO A 284 0.17 -34.12 28.67
N SER A 285 -1.09 -34.54 28.51
CA SER A 285 -1.49 -35.90 28.14
C SER A 285 -2.18 -35.97 26.79
N ASP A 286 -1.70 -35.15 25.85
CA ASP A 286 -2.31 -34.97 24.53
C ASP A 286 -1.76 -35.94 23.49
N ALA A 287 -2.56 -36.15 22.45
CA ALA A 287 -2.26 -37.04 21.34
C ALA A 287 -1.67 -36.26 20.15
N ASN A 288 -0.79 -36.91 19.37
CA ASN A 288 -0.21 -36.38 18.13
C ASN A 288 0.54 -35.05 18.31
N VAL A 289 1.18 -34.84 19.46
CA VAL A 289 1.94 -33.62 19.71
C VAL A 289 3.31 -33.68 19.04
N ARG A 290 3.65 -32.64 18.28
CA ARG A 290 4.94 -32.54 17.60
C ARG A 290 5.83 -31.51 18.28
N LEU A 291 6.95 -31.99 18.82
CA LEU A 291 7.99 -31.14 19.39
C LEU A 291 8.99 -30.71 18.33
N LYS A 292 9.25 -29.41 18.23
CA LYS A 292 10.20 -28.83 17.29
C LYS A 292 11.03 -27.72 17.93
N LYS A 293 12.34 -27.74 17.68
CA LYS A 293 13.27 -26.66 18.02
C LYS A 293 13.61 -25.88 16.76
N ILE A 294 13.29 -24.59 16.75
CA ILE A 294 13.47 -23.66 15.65
C ILE A 294 14.58 -22.68 16.01
N GLN A 295 15.55 -22.50 15.13
CA GLN A 295 16.60 -21.50 15.29
C GLN A 295 16.32 -20.34 14.35
N THR A 296 16.33 -19.12 14.88
CA THR A 296 16.17 -17.86 14.14
C THR A 296 17.29 -16.90 14.48
N ARG A 297 17.47 -15.85 13.67
CA ARG A 297 18.53 -14.87 13.86
C ARG A 297 17.96 -13.46 13.92
N LEU A 298 18.16 -12.77 15.05
CA LEU A 298 17.79 -11.37 15.24
C LEU A 298 19.08 -10.53 15.37
N GLY A 299 19.42 -9.79 14.32
CA GLY A 299 20.72 -9.11 14.22
C GLY A 299 21.87 -10.12 14.11
N ASP A 300 22.84 -10.05 15.02
CA ASP A 300 23.99 -10.97 15.09
C ASP A 300 23.86 -12.09 16.13
N ARG A 301 22.66 -12.28 16.69
CA ARG A 301 22.40 -13.31 17.70
C ARG A 301 21.42 -14.35 17.19
N ASP A 302 21.76 -15.61 17.44
CA ASP A 302 20.89 -16.75 17.20
C ASP A 302 20.02 -17.01 18.43
N PHE A 303 18.73 -17.22 18.19
CA PHE A 303 17.74 -17.56 19.20
C PHE A 303 17.18 -18.94 18.90
N SER A 304 17.09 -19.78 19.92
CA SER A 304 16.45 -21.09 19.81
C SER A 304 15.09 -21.04 20.50
N ASN A 305 14.04 -21.33 19.75
CA ASN A 305 12.67 -21.33 20.21
C ASN A 305 12.11 -22.76 20.18
N ASN A 306 11.42 -23.13 21.24
CA ASN A 306 10.92 -24.47 21.50
C ASN A 306 9.41 -24.49 21.28
N PHE A 307 8.95 -25.15 20.21
CA PHE A 307 7.54 -25.21 19.82
C PHE A 307 6.94 -26.59 20.02
N ALA A 308 5.71 -26.65 20.51
CA ALA A 308 4.87 -27.84 20.46
C ALA A 308 3.61 -27.57 19.63
N LEU A 309 3.36 -28.43 18.65
CA LEU A 309 2.16 -28.38 17.82
C LEU A 309 1.19 -29.45 18.30
N PHE A 310 0.01 -29.03 18.76
CA PHE A 310 -1.06 -29.87 19.23
C PHE A 310 -2.02 -30.11 18.08
N PHE A 311 -1.68 -31.10 17.25
CA PHE A 311 -2.36 -31.39 15.98
C PHE A 311 -3.87 -31.55 16.13
N ASN A 312 -4.34 -32.30 17.14
CA ASN A 312 -5.77 -32.57 17.32
C ASN A 312 -6.56 -31.37 17.88
N ASP A 313 -5.87 -30.42 18.54
CA ASP A 313 -6.52 -29.31 19.25
C ASP A 313 -6.44 -27.99 18.47
N ASN A 314 -5.78 -27.98 17.31
CA ASN A 314 -5.50 -26.79 16.51
C ASN A 314 -4.73 -25.69 17.28
N LYS A 315 -3.74 -26.09 18.09
CA LYS A 315 -2.95 -25.15 18.92
C LYS A 315 -1.47 -25.28 18.68
N ILE A 316 -0.75 -24.18 18.80
CA ILE A 316 0.71 -24.14 18.76
C ILE A 316 1.19 -23.37 19.99
N GLY A 317 2.06 -23.99 20.77
CA GLY A 317 2.61 -23.39 21.98
C GLY A 317 4.10 -23.18 21.91
N VAL A 318 4.58 -22.11 22.54
CA VAL A 318 5.99 -21.93 22.89
C VAL A 318 6.18 -22.55 24.27
N CYS A 319 7.10 -23.51 24.39
CA CYS A 319 7.17 -24.36 25.56
C CYS A 319 8.53 -24.35 26.25
N THR A 320 8.49 -24.44 27.58
CA THR A 320 9.63 -24.76 28.43
C THR A 320 9.53 -26.23 28.84
N GLY A 321 10.69 -26.88 28.97
CA GLY A 321 10.78 -28.31 29.19
C GLY A 321 11.87 -28.71 30.18
N GLY A 322 12.17 -27.86 31.16
CA GLY A 322 13.12 -28.17 32.24
C GLY A 322 12.57 -29.25 33.16
N ASP A 323 12.20 -28.89 34.40
CA ASP A 323 11.65 -29.87 35.33
C ASP A 323 10.21 -30.29 34.98
N SER A 324 9.42 -29.39 34.41
CA SER A 324 8.08 -29.68 33.90
C SER A 324 7.93 -29.16 32.46
N PHE A 325 6.93 -29.67 31.75
CA PHE A 325 6.64 -29.27 30.38
C PHE A 325 5.43 -28.33 30.37
N HIS A 326 5.67 -27.06 30.09
CA HIS A 326 4.64 -26.01 30.09
C HIS A 326 4.70 -25.24 28.79
N CYS A 327 3.54 -24.96 28.21
CA CYS A 327 3.41 -24.20 26.98
C CYS A 327 2.52 -22.99 27.20
N GLU A 328 2.89 -21.89 26.56
CA GLU A 328 2.07 -20.70 26.40
C GLU A 328 1.71 -20.52 24.94
N ASP A 329 0.74 -19.65 24.66
CA ASP A 329 0.35 -19.33 23.30
C ASP A 329 1.54 -18.87 22.46
N ALA A 330 1.66 -19.41 21.24
CA ALA A 330 2.74 -19.02 20.35
C ALA A 330 2.48 -17.70 19.65
N PHE A 331 1.23 -17.25 19.52
CA PHE A 331 0.88 -16.08 18.74
C PHE A 331 0.89 -14.80 19.58
N MET A 332 1.37 -13.73 18.95
CA MET A 332 1.20 -12.36 19.44
C MET A 332 -0.02 -11.79 18.72
N TYR A 333 -1.12 -11.62 19.44
CA TYR A 333 -2.38 -11.13 18.88
C TYR A 333 -2.40 -9.60 18.72
N LEU A 334 -2.12 -8.88 19.82
CA LEU A 334 -2.06 -7.43 19.86
C LEU A 334 -0.68 -6.96 20.33
N SER A 335 -0.23 -5.82 19.82
CA SER A 335 0.89 -5.07 20.39
C SER A 335 0.42 -3.74 20.96
N ALA A 336 1.14 -3.22 21.95
CA ALA A 336 0.94 -1.88 22.50
C ALA A 336 2.22 -1.06 22.38
N PHE A 337 2.11 0.19 21.96
CA PHE A 337 3.24 1.11 21.89
C PHE A 337 2.80 2.56 22.13
N ALA A 338 3.73 3.38 22.62
CA ALA A 338 3.49 4.81 22.87
C ALA A 338 4.30 5.66 21.90
N ARG A 339 3.74 6.81 21.53
CA ARG A 339 4.45 7.82 20.76
C ARG A 339 5.08 8.84 21.70
N ASP A 340 6.38 9.10 21.54
CA ASP A 340 7.06 10.14 22.32
C ASP A 340 6.76 11.56 21.80
N TYR A 341 7.12 12.59 22.58
CA TYR A 341 6.98 14.01 22.22
C TYR A 341 7.70 14.42 20.92
N ASN A 342 8.62 13.60 20.41
CA ASN A 342 9.35 13.83 19.15
C ASN A 342 8.77 13.04 17.98
N ASN A 343 7.54 12.51 18.11
CA ASN A 343 6.85 11.73 17.09
C ASN A 343 7.54 10.40 16.72
N LYS A 344 8.47 9.87 17.54
CA LYS A 344 9.06 8.55 17.32
C LYS A 344 8.24 7.47 18.02
N LEU A 345 7.94 6.40 17.28
CA LEU A 345 7.31 5.20 17.80
C LEU A 345 8.32 4.45 18.68
N GLN A 346 8.02 4.31 19.97
CA GLN A 346 8.81 3.51 20.90
C GLN A 346 7.94 2.39 21.49
N TYR A 347 8.47 1.17 21.49
CA TYR A 347 7.85 0.03 22.17
C TYR A 347 8.04 0.17 23.68
N LEU A 348 7.24 1.05 24.29
CA LEU A 348 7.13 1.20 25.73
C LEU A 348 5.92 0.38 26.20
N THR A 349 6.05 -0.26 27.36
CA THR A 349 4.96 -0.97 28.03
C THR A 349 4.43 -0.20 29.23
N SER A 350 5.04 0.94 29.55
CA SER A 350 4.65 1.79 30.68
C SER A 350 5.05 3.25 30.49
N LEU A 351 4.29 4.19 31.07
CA LEU A 351 4.64 5.61 31.17
C LEU A 351 4.47 6.13 32.61
N SER A 352 5.37 7.03 33.01
CA SER A 352 5.23 7.81 34.25
C SER A 352 5.03 9.28 33.90
N LEU A 353 3.96 9.87 34.40
CA LEU A 353 3.49 11.20 34.03
C LEU A 353 3.27 12.02 35.31
N ASN A 354 3.86 13.20 35.37
CA ASN A 354 4.00 13.98 36.61
C ASN A 354 3.70 15.48 36.45
N HIS A 355 3.28 15.90 35.26
CA HIS A 355 2.94 17.28 34.98
C HIS A 355 1.56 17.40 34.34
N LEU A 356 0.80 18.44 34.71
CA LEU A 356 -0.51 18.73 34.10
C LEU A 356 -0.40 19.06 32.59
N ALA A 357 0.80 19.42 32.11
CA ALA A 357 1.07 19.63 30.69
C ALA A 357 1.29 18.32 29.90
N ASP A 358 1.39 17.17 30.58
CA ASP A 358 1.67 15.90 29.92
C ASP A 358 0.51 15.47 29.01
N HIS A 359 0.86 15.12 27.77
CA HIS A 359 -0.09 14.65 26.77
C HIS A 359 0.60 13.67 25.80
N GLY A 360 -0.18 12.78 25.18
CA GLY A 360 0.36 11.76 24.29
C GLY A 360 -0.68 10.78 23.80
N SER A 361 -0.23 9.67 23.23
CA SER A 361 -1.10 8.61 22.73
C SER A 361 -0.44 7.23 22.81
N VAL A 362 -1.25 6.25 23.21
CA VAL A 362 -0.93 4.82 23.21
C VAL A 362 -1.75 4.15 22.11
N PHE A 363 -1.11 3.25 21.38
CA PHE A 363 -1.70 2.54 20.25
C PHE A 363 -1.78 1.05 20.60
N PHE A 364 -2.89 0.41 20.26
CA PHE A 364 -3.04 -1.04 20.29
C PHE A 364 -3.34 -1.52 18.87
N GLU A 365 -2.57 -2.49 18.37
CA GLU A 365 -2.60 -2.89 16.96
C GLU A 365 -2.62 -4.41 16.82
N ASN A 366 -3.52 -4.92 15.96
CA ASN A 366 -3.54 -6.33 15.58
C ASN A 366 -2.28 -6.70 14.79
N GLN A 367 -1.57 -7.70 15.29
CA GLN A 367 -0.30 -8.12 14.71
C GLN A 367 -0.45 -9.22 13.66
N ASN A 368 -1.65 -9.75 13.42
CA ASN A 368 -1.88 -10.86 12.49
C ASN A 368 -2.86 -10.48 11.38
N ASN A 369 -2.78 -11.18 10.23
CA ASN A 369 -3.70 -10.96 9.10
C ASN A 369 -5.02 -11.73 9.27
N SER A 370 -5.40 -12.03 10.53
CA SER A 370 -6.70 -12.60 10.91
C SER A 370 -7.40 -11.62 11.84
N PRO A 371 -8.72 -11.40 11.68
CA PRO A 371 -9.47 -10.51 12.56
C PRO A 371 -9.59 -11.12 13.95
N ILE A 372 -9.66 -10.25 14.97
CA ILE A 372 -10.01 -10.61 16.35
C ILE A 372 -11.44 -10.13 16.58
N ASN A 373 -12.38 -11.06 16.69
CA ASN A 373 -13.80 -10.75 16.81
C ASN A 373 -14.18 -10.35 18.23
N ALA A 374 -15.34 -9.68 18.38
CA ALA A 374 -15.80 -9.17 19.67
C ALA A 374 -16.11 -10.21 20.77
N ASN A 375 -16.22 -11.48 20.39
CA ASN A 375 -16.37 -12.61 21.31
C ASN A 375 -15.04 -13.28 21.67
N GLU A 376 -13.92 -12.83 21.09
CA GLU A 376 -12.56 -13.38 21.26
C GLU A 376 -11.66 -12.44 22.06
N ILE A 377 -12.17 -11.26 22.47
CA ILE A 377 -11.42 -10.21 23.13
C ILE A 377 -12.26 -9.54 24.21
N ASN A 378 -11.63 -9.24 25.33
CA ASN A 378 -12.17 -8.36 26.35
C ASN A 378 -11.45 -7.02 26.30
N ASN A 379 -12.23 -5.95 26.42
CA ASN A 379 -11.72 -4.60 26.63
C ASN A 379 -11.51 -4.41 28.14
N ASP A 380 -10.25 -4.32 28.54
CA ASP A 380 -9.82 -4.15 29.92
C ASP A 380 -9.37 -2.70 30.19
N ILE A 381 -9.97 -1.73 29.49
CA ILE A 381 -9.71 -0.31 29.69
C ILE A 381 -10.63 0.22 30.78
N ASP A 382 -10.15 0.17 32.03
CA ASP A 382 -10.79 0.80 33.18
C ASP A 382 -9.93 1.98 33.66
N ILE A 383 -10.28 3.19 33.19
CA ILE A 383 -9.57 4.41 33.54
C ILE A 383 -10.19 4.97 34.84
N PRO A 384 -9.38 5.28 35.88
CA PRO A 384 -9.87 5.88 37.12
C PRO A 384 -10.76 7.10 36.86
N GLU A 385 -11.86 7.23 37.59
CA GLU A 385 -12.84 8.31 37.37
C GLU A 385 -12.21 9.71 37.53
N SER A 386 -11.17 9.82 38.37
CA SER A 386 -10.35 11.03 38.55
C SER A 386 -9.62 11.48 37.28
N LEU A 387 -9.32 10.54 36.38
CA LEU A 387 -8.52 10.74 35.16
C LEU A 387 -9.34 10.63 33.87
N LYS A 388 -10.56 10.11 33.93
CA LYS A 388 -11.41 9.80 32.76
C LYS A 388 -11.59 10.94 31.77
N ALA A 389 -11.67 12.19 32.25
CA ALA A 389 -11.79 13.39 31.41
C ALA A 389 -10.53 13.69 30.57
N ALA A 390 -9.36 13.20 30.98
CA ALA A 390 -8.10 13.36 30.25
C ALA A 390 -7.94 12.35 29.11
N PHE A 391 -8.65 11.22 29.16
CA PHE A 391 -8.49 10.13 28.21
C PHE A 391 -9.59 10.15 27.15
N THR A 392 -9.18 10.06 25.89
CA THR A 392 -10.08 10.03 24.73
C THR A 392 -9.51 9.11 23.67
N GLY A 393 -10.29 8.71 22.69
CA GLY A 393 -9.80 7.96 21.53
C GLY A 393 -10.64 6.73 21.20
N SER A 394 -10.27 6.05 20.11
CA SER A 394 -11.02 4.91 19.58
C SER A 394 -10.91 3.65 20.44
N CYS A 395 -9.89 3.53 21.30
CA CYS A 395 -9.72 2.33 22.14
C CYS A 395 -10.82 2.15 23.19
N VAL A 396 -11.36 3.24 23.73
CA VAL A 396 -12.31 3.20 24.86
C VAL A 396 -13.56 2.38 24.52
N ASN A 397 -14.04 2.46 23.28
CA ASN A 397 -15.22 1.72 22.81
C ASN A 397 -14.87 0.60 21.83
N LYS A 398 -13.59 0.22 21.75
CA LYS A 398 -13.11 -0.81 20.83
C LYS A 398 -13.58 -2.17 21.33
N VAL A 399 -14.16 -2.96 20.42
CA VAL A 399 -14.70 -4.30 20.73
C VAL A 399 -14.12 -5.38 19.84
N ASP A 400 -13.47 -5.05 18.72
CA ASP A 400 -12.88 -5.99 17.78
C ASP A 400 -11.64 -5.37 17.12
N PHE A 401 -10.87 -6.16 16.37
CA PHE A 401 -9.78 -5.67 15.53
C PHE A 401 -9.84 -6.35 14.16
N SER A 402 -9.76 -5.58 13.07
CA SER A 402 -9.66 -6.16 11.73
C SER A 402 -8.29 -6.82 11.51
N ALA A 403 -8.20 -7.65 10.48
CA ALA A 403 -6.93 -8.26 10.06
C ALA A 403 -5.89 -7.17 9.72
N GLY A 404 -4.64 -7.44 10.06
CA GLY A 404 -3.51 -6.59 9.69
C GLY A 404 -3.48 -6.33 8.18
N ASN A 405 -3.35 -5.06 7.77
CA ASN A 405 -3.45 -4.55 6.40
C ASN A 405 -4.85 -4.28 5.83
N ALA A 406 -5.91 -4.25 6.65
CA ALA A 406 -7.27 -3.91 6.21
C ALA A 406 -7.97 -2.91 7.15
N ASP A 407 -8.22 -1.70 6.61
CA ASP A 407 -9.09 -0.64 7.13
C ASP A 407 -8.71 0.02 8.49
N ALA A 408 -9.36 1.16 8.79
CA ALA A 408 -9.16 1.97 10.00
C ALA A 408 -9.43 1.25 11.34
N ASN A 409 -9.83 -0.03 11.31
CA ASN A 409 -10.20 -0.85 12.46
C ASN A 409 -9.07 -1.81 12.91
N GLU A 410 -7.90 -1.78 12.27
CA GLU A 410 -6.73 -2.64 12.56
C GLU A 410 -6.04 -2.26 13.88
N TYR A 411 -6.12 -0.98 14.24
CA TYR A 411 -5.59 -0.45 15.48
C TYR A 411 -6.63 0.43 16.18
N CYS A 412 -6.37 0.74 17.44
CA CYS A 412 -7.06 1.80 18.15
C CYS A 412 -6.04 2.73 18.81
N VAL A 413 -6.47 3.96 19.09
CA VAL A 413 -5.66 4.97 19.77
C VAL A 413 -6.34 5.36 21.08
N LEU A 414 -5.55 5.38 22.15
CA LEU A 414 -5.91 5.95 23.44
C LEU A 414 -5.03 7.19 23.68
N SER A 415 -5.60 8.36 23.51
CA SER A 415 -4.96 9.65 23.74
C SER A 415 -5.20 10.13 25.16
N TYR A 416 -4.17 10.71 25.79
CA TYR A 416 -4.27 11.34 27.10
C TYR A 416 -3.82 12.80 27.02
N ASP A 417 -4.52 13.69 27.71
CA ASP A 417 -4.18 15.10 27.84
C ASP A 417 -4.61 15.62 29.22
N PHE A 418 -3.66 15.77 30.14
CA PHE A 418 -3.95 16.15 31.53
C PHE A 418 -4.32 17.62 31.72
N ARG A 419 -4.18 18.46 30.68
CA ARG A 419 -4.66 19.85 30.70
C ARG A 419 -6.19 19.93 30.71
N LYS A 420 -6.88 18.84 30.34
CA LYS A 420 -8.35 18.74 30.33
C LYS A 420 -8.93 18.36 31.69
N LEU A 421 -8.07 18.04 32.67
CA LEU A 421 -8.52 17.73 34.02
C LEU A 421 -8.93 19.02 34.71
N THR A 422 -10.20 19.10 35.10
CA THR A 422 -10.74 20.17 35.95
C THR A 422 -10.60 19.85 37.44
N ASN A 423 -9.93 18.74 37.78
CA ASN A 423 -9.98 18.12 39.10
C ASN A 423 -8.93 18.70 40.06
N THR A 424 -9.31 18.83 41.33
CA THR A 424 -8.72 19.77 42.30
C THR A 424 -8.07 19.10 43.52
N SER A 425 -7.78 17.79 43.43
CA SER A 425 -6.98 17.04 44.41
C SER A 425 -5.76 16.39 43.74
N ALA A 426 -4.69 16.15 44.50
CA ALA A 426 -3.51 15.51 43.94
C ALA A 426 -3.90 14.11 43.45
N ILE A 427 -3.61 13.82 42.19
CA ILE A 427 -3.97 12.53 41.57
C ILE A 427 -2.73 11.66 41.61
N ASN A 428 -2.77 10.61 42.42
CA ASN A 428 -1.75 9.56 42.43
C ASN A 428 -2.44 8.23 42.13
N GLU A 429 -2.40 7.83 40.86
CA GLU A 429 -3.10 6.67 40.34
C GLU A 429 -2.14 5.81 39.52
N SER A 430 -2.24 4.50 39.68
CA SER A 430 -1.47 3.52 38.93
C SER A 430 -2.42 2.43 38.44
N PHE A 431 -2.52 2.28 37.12
CA PHE A 431 -3.51 1.41 36.50
C PHE A 431 -3.01 0.90 35.14
N ASP A 432 -3.56 -0.23 34.72
CA ASP A 432 -3.32 -0.83 33.41
C ASP A 432 -4.51 -0.55 32.50
N VAL A 433 -4.23 -0.32 31.22
CA VAL A 433 -5.25 -0.29 30.17
C VAL A 433 -4.84 -1.24 29.06
N GLY A 434 -5.80 -1.92 28.46
CA GLY A 434 -5.51 -2.74 27.30
C GLY A 434 -6.62 -3.73 27.00
N PHE A 435 -6.22 -4.85 26.43
CA PHE A 435 -7.14 -5.87 25.97
C PHE A 435 -6.60 -7.24 26.29
N THR A 436 -7.50 -8.16 26.61
CA THR A 436 -7.20 -9.58 26.80
C THR A 436 -7.83 -10.38 25.68
N VAL A 437 -6.99 -11.05 24.89
CA VAL A 437 -7.44 -11.94 23.81
C VAL A 437 -7.57 -13.36 24.33
N HIS A 438 -8.71 -14.00 24.06
CA HIS A 438 -8.96 -15.40 24.44
C HIS A 438 -8.23 -16.34 23.46
N GLY A 439 -7.04 -16.79 23.86
CA GLY A 439 -6.23 -17.73 23.08
C GLY A 439 -6.52 -19.20 23.41
N PRO A 440 -6.06 -20.13 22.55
CA PRO A 440 -6.16 -21.57 22.78
C PRO A 440 -5.49 -22.08 24.06
N PHE A 441 -4.48 -21.39 24.60
CA PHE A 441 -3.83 -21.73 25.86
C PHE A 441 -4.37 -20.96 27.08
N GLY A 442 -5.38 -20.11 26.87
CA GLY A 442 -5.94 -19.21 27.88
C GLY A 442 -5.83 -17.74 27.45
N ASP A 443 -6.10 -16.86 28.39
CA ASP A 443 -6.11 -15.41 28.19
C ASP A 443 -4.70 -14.87 27.91
N VAL A 444 -4.58 -14.08 26.83
CA VAL A 444 -3.35 -13.42 26.40
C VAL A 444 -3.52 -11.91 26.57
N PRO A 445 -3.06 -11.33 27.69
CA PRO A 445 -3.22 -9.91 27.96
C PRO A 445 -2.18 -9.07 27.22
N THR A 446 -2.64 -7.98 26.61
CA THR A 446 -1.80 -6.92 26.03
C THR A 446 -2.15 -5.62 26.75
N HIS A 447 -1.41 -5.31 27.82
CA HIS A 447 -1.64 -4.15 28.69
C HIS A 447 -0.52 -3.12 28.57
N PHE A 448 -0.91 -1.86 28.78
CA PHE A 448 -0.03 -0.71 28.91
C PHE A 448 -0.23 -0.06 30.27
N HIS A 449 0.85 0.13 31.02
CA HIS A 449 0.81 0.61 32.39
C HIS A 449 0.95 2.15 32.48
N PHE A 450 0.01 2.81 33.16
CA PHE A 450 0.10 4.23 33.48
C PHE A 450 0.41 4.44 34.97
N ASN A 451 1.40 5.29 35.24
CA ASN A 451 1.72 5.79 36.58
C ASN A 451 1.60 7.33 36.58
N VAL A 452 0.56 7.86 37.23
CA VAL A 452 0.18 9.27 37.15
C VAL A 452 0.28 9.92 38.54
N ASP A 453 1.09 10.97 38.67
CA ASP A 453 1.31 11.73 39.92
C ASP A 453 1.19 13.25 39.65
N LEU A 454 -0.04 13.80 39.73
CA LEU A 454 -0.37 15.19 39.38
C LEU A 454 -0.61 16.08 40.62
N PRO A 455 -0.09 17.33 40.66
CA PRO A 455 -0.28 18.26 41.77
C PRO A 455 -1.65 19.00 41.77
N VAL A 456 -2.04 19.61 42.90
CA VAL A 456 -3.25 20.45 43.03
C VAL A 456 -2.99 21.89 42.54
N PRO A 457 -3.78 22.45 41.60
CA PRO A 457 -3.71 23.86 41.25
C PRO A 457 -4.36 24.76 42.32
N PRO A 458 -3.76 25.91 42.70
CA PRO A 458 -4.34 26.85 43.67
C PRO A 458 -5.51 27.66 43.07
N SER A 459 -6.50 28.06 43.88
CA SER A 459 -7.69 28.81 43.42
C SER A 459 -7.37 30.28 43.07
N HIS A 460 -7.85 30.75 41.92
CA HIS A 460 -7.54 32.08 41.39
C HIS A 460 -8.49 32.58 40.30
N LEU A 461 -8.39 33.87 40.01
CA LEU A 461 -9.03 34.53 38.87
C LEU A 461 -8.05 34.63 37.70
N GLN A 462 -8.54 34.59 36.48
CA GLN A 462 -7.75 34.85 35.28
C GLN A 462 -8.52 35.69 34.26
N PHE A 463 -7.80 36.37 33.37
CA PHE A 463 -8.40 37.09 32.25
C PHE A 463 -8.55 36.16 31.04
N GLU A 464 -9.70 36.20 30.39
CA GLU A 464 -9.99 35.42 29.19
C GLU A 464 -10.51 36.32 28.06
N ASN A 465 -10.23 35.91 26.81
CA ASN A 465 -10.91 36.46 25.64
C ASN A 465 -11.37 35.29 24.76
N ALA A 466 -12.68 35.21 24.53
CA ALA A 466 -13.32 34.09 23.83
C ALA A 466 -12.95 32.69 24.40
N GLY A 467 -12.84 32.58 25.73
CA GLY A 467 -12.54 31.34 26.45
C GLY A 467 -11.06 30.94 26.49
N ASN A 468 -10.15 31.79 26.00
CA ASN A 468 -8.70 31.58 26.10
C ASN A 468 -8.07 32.54 27.10
N VAL A 469 -7.14 32.05 27.93
CA VAL A 469 -6.41 32.87 28.91
C VAL A 469 -5.51 33.88 28.20
N ILE A 470 -5.55 35.14 28.65
CA ILE A 470 -4.76 36.24 28.08
C ILE A 470 -3.94 36.96 29.16
N SER A 471 -2.69 37.29 28.84
CA SER A 471 -1.78 38.07 29.71
C SER A 471 -1.40 39.43 29.11
N GLU A 472 -1.71 39.66 27.83
CA GLU A 472 -1.51 40.93 27.12
C GLU A 472 -2.69 41.23 26.19
N LEU A 473 -3.05 42.51 26.07
CA LEU A 473 -4.01 43.01 25.11
C LEU A 473 -3.50 44.33 24.51
N ASN A 474 -3.33 44.34 23.19
CA ASN A 474 -2.93 45.50 22.40
C ASN A 474 -4.18 46.25 21.95
N LEU A 475 -4.26 47.54 22.26
CA LEU A 475 -5.40 48.40 21.97
C LEU A 475 -4.94 49.67 21.24
N ASN A 476 -5.76 50.16 20.32
CA ASN A 476 -5.57 51.43 19.64
C ASN A 476 -6.60 52.47 20.12
N ALA A 477 -6.28 53.76 19.97
CA ALA A 477 -7.24 54.83 20.18
C ALA A 477 -8.46 54.65 19.26
N GLY A 478 -9.67 54.66 19.82
CA GLY A 478 -10.92 54.38 19.12
C GLY A 478 -11.40 52.92 19.21
N ASP A 479 -10.60 51.99 19.75
CA ASP A 479 -11.01 50.59 19.88
C ASP A 479 -12.15 50.39 20.89
N SER A 480 -13.01 49.41 20.62
CA SER A 480 -14.02 48.95 21.57
C SER A 480 -14.12 47.43 21.57
N GLY A 481 -14.47 46.84 22.71
CA GLY A 481 -14.53 45.38 22.86
C GLY A 481 -14.86 44.93 24.27
N SER A 482 -14.63 43.64 24.55
CA SER A 482 -14.82 43.06 25.88
C SER A 482 -13.82 41.95 26.19
N ILE A 483 -13.50 41.78 27.47
CA ILE A 483 -12.71 40.67 28.01
C ILE A 483 -13.45 40.04 29.19
N ASP A 484 -13.26 38.76 29.44
CA ASP A 484 -13.88 38.07 30.56
C ASP A 484 -12.90 37.87 31.71
N VAL A 485 -13.44 37.77 32.93
CA VAL A 485 -12.70 37.37 34.13
C VAL A 485 -13.35 36.10 34.66
N ALA A 486 -12.60 35.00 34.61
CA ALA A 486 -13.04 33.68 35.05
C ALA A 486 -12.47 33.36 36.44
N TYR A 487 -13.23 32.59 37.23
CA TYR A 487 -12.80 32.08 38.54
C TYR A 487 -12.59 30.58 38.50
N ILE A 488 -11.37 30.15 38.83
CA ILE A 488 -10.96 28.75 38.96
C ILE A 488 -10.80 28.44 40.43
N SER A 489 -11.59 27.48 40.96
CA SER A 489 -11.47 27.08 42.36
C SER A 489 -11.51 25.59 42.59
N ALA A 490 -10.81 25.17 43.64
CA ALA A 490 -10.80 23.81 44.15
C ALA A 490 -11.93 23.55 45.16
N SER A 491 -12.61 24.61 45.61
CA SER A 491 -13.65 24.57 46.61
C SER A 491 -14.94 25.21 46.08
N ASN A 492 -16.08 24.89 46.72
CA ASN A 492 -17.37 25.57 46.47
C ASN A 492 -17.41 27.00 47.06
N ASP A 493 -16.26 27.66 47.15
CA ASP A 493 -16.18 29.06 47.53
C ASP A 493 -16.58 29.97 46.37
N THR A 494 -16.93 31.19 46.73
CA THR A 494 -17.31 32.22 45.78
C THR A 494 -16.37 33.38 45.94
N PHE A 495 -15.87 33.90 44.82
CA PHE A 495 -14.94 35.01 44.84
C PHE A 495 -15.49 36.18 44.04
N LEU A 496 -15.49 37.37 44.64
CA LEU A 496 -15.89 38.59 43.95
C LEU A 496 -14.64 39.21 43.31
N PRO A 497 -14.58 39.37 41.97
CA PRO A 497 -13.44 39.97 41.31
C PRO A 497 -13.19 41.38 41.81
N LYS A 498 -11.98 41.63 42.29
CA LYS A 498 -11.47 42.98 42.57
C LYS A 498 -10.38 43.26 41.57
N ILE A 499 -10.64 44.23 40.70
CA ILE A 499 -9.79 44.55 39.56
C ILE A 499 -9.19 45.92 39.81
N SER A 500 -7.86 45.96 39.86
CA SER A 500 -7.10 47.21 39.99
C SER A 500 -6.70 47.69 38.61
N PHE A 501 -6.95 48.97 38.33
CA PHE A 501 -6.64 49.63 37.06
C PHE A 501 -5.38 50.43 37.26
N LEU A 502 -4.24 49.95 36.77
CA LEU A 502 -2.92 50.47 37.11
C LEU A 502 -2.25 51.16 35.91
N ASN A 503 -1.51 52.22 36.20
CA ASN A 503 -0.50 52.81 35.33
C ASN A 503 0.84 52.74 36.08
N GLY A 504 1.68 51.76 35.72
CA GLY A 504 2.79 51.35 36.58
C GLY A 504 2.27 50.77 37.90
N SER A 505 2.67 51.34 39.04
CA SER A 505 2.22 50.90 40.36
C SER A 505 1.00 51.66 40.90
N ASP A 506 0.55 52.71 40.21
CA ASP A 506 -0.47 53.62 40.72
C ASP A 506 -1.85 53.36 40.09
N ASN A 507 -2.91 53.50 40.88
CA ASN A 507 -4.28 53.39 40.39
C ASN A 507 -4.60 54.53 39.40
N SER A 508 -5.01 54.16 38.18
CA SER A 508 -5.32 55.04 37.07
C SER A 508 -6.83 55.23 36.93
N SER A 509 -7.32 56.39 37.35
CA SER A 509 -8.71 56.81 37.13
C SER A 509 -9.04 57.01 35.65
N LEU A 510 -8.04 57.40 34.86
CA LEU A 510 -8.14 57.53 33.41
C LEU A 510 -8.36 56.17 32.74
N LEU A 511 -7.53 55.17 33.05
CA LEU A 511 -7.72 53.82 32.53
C LEU A 511 -9.07 53.24 32.96
N ARG A 512 -9.45 53.44 34.21
CA ARG A 512 -10.76 53.00 34.73
C ARG A 512 -11.93 53.61 33.96
N SER A 513 -11.79 54.84 33.45
CA SER A 513 -12.83 55.52 32.68
C SER A 513 -13.07 54.90 31.30
N TYR A 514 -12.14 54.09 30.79
CA TYR A 514 -12.29 53.38 29.53
C TYR A 514 -13.15 52.11 29.64
N PHE A 515 -13.53 51.70 30.85
CA PHE A 515 -14.32 50.50 31.09
C PHE A 515 -15.73 50.85 31.58
N ALA A 516 -16.73 50.19 31.01
CA ALA A 516 -18.12 50.39 31.39
C ALA A 516 -18.43 49.79 32.77
N ASP A 517 -19.36 50.41 33.53
CA ASP A 517 -19.81 49.95 34.85
C ASP A 517 -20.81 48.78 34.75
N THR A 518 -20.47 47.77 33.96
CA THR A 518 -21.25 46.57 33.69
C THR A 518 -20.44 45.31 34.03
N GLY A 519 -21.12 44.15 34.09
CA GLY A 519 -20.47 42.86 34.39
C GLY A 519 -19.64 42.89 35.68
N CYS A 520 -18.33 42.65 35.58
CA CYS A 520 -17.41 42.59 36.73
C CYS A 520 -17.31 43.91 37.52
N LEU A 521 -17.61 45.05 36.89
CA LEU A 521 -17.51 46.38 37.52
C LEU A 521 -18.87 46.92 37.98
N SER A 522 -19.94 46.14 37.81
CA SER A 522 -21.29 46.56 38.20
C SER A 522 -21.42 46.70 39.72
N SER A 523 -22.20 47.69 40.17
CA SER A 523 -22.57 47.85 41.58
C SER A 523 -23.37 46.67 42.16
N ASN A 524 -23.93 45.82 41.29
CA ASN A 524 -24.63 44.57 41.64
C ASN A 524 -23.85 43.31 41.20
N ALA A 525 -22.53 43.39 41.03
CA ALA A 525 -21.72 42.23 40.62
C ALA A 525 -21.91 41.05 41.59
N ILE A 526 -22.23 39.88 41.02
CA ILE A 526 -22.45 38.64 41.77
C ILE A 526 -21.09 37.95 41.99
N PRO A 527 -20.81 37.41 43.19
CA PRO A 527 -19.62 36.57 43.41
C PRO A 527 -19.58 35.41 42.40
N LEU A 528 -18.43 35.19 41.79
CA LEU A 528 -18.23 34.10 40.84
C LEU A 528 -18.11 32.78 41.61
N HIS A 529 -18.84 31.78 41.16
CA HIS A 529 -18.63 30.38 41.53
C HIS A 529 -17.52 29.79 40.64
N ASP A 530 -17.01 28.61 40.98
CA ASP A 530 -16.09 27.88 40.12
C ASP A 530 -16.65 27.72 38.68
N GLY A 531 -15.83 28.02 37.68
CA GLY A 531 -16.20 28.09 36.27
C GLY A 531 -17.11 29.27 35.89
N GLY A 532 -17.46 30.13 36.85
CA GLY A 532 -18.19 31.36 36.61
C GLY A 532 -17.28 32.44 36.02
N HIS A 533 -17.85 33.23 35.10
CA HIS A 533 -17.17 34.38 34.51
C HIS A 533 -18.03 35.65 34.62
N CYS A 534 -17.37 36.80 34.55
CA CYS A 534 -18.02 38.09 34.31
C CYS A 534 -17.27 38.86 33.23
N THR A 535 -17.96 39.77 32.54
CA THR A 535 -17.39 40.51 31.42
C THR A 535 -16.97 41.93 31.82
N LEU A 536 -15.88 42.41 31.23
CA LEU A 536 -15.39 43.78 31.22
C LEU A 536 -15.51 44.35 29.81
N ALA A 537 -16.46 45.26 29.60
CA ALA A 537 -16.55 45.99 28.34
C ALA A 537 -15.68 47.25 28.39
N TYR A 538 -14.93 47.52 27.31
CA TYR A 538 -14.08 48.70 27.18
C TYR A 538 -14.37 49.50 25.91
N HIS A 539 -14.14 50.80 26.00
CA HIS A 539 -14.14 51.73 24.89
C HIS A 539 -13.00 52.73 25.09
N ILE A 540 -12.05 52.72 24.16
CA ILE A 540 -10.89 53.60 24.17
C ILE A 540 -11.25 54.86 23.40
N PRO A 541 -11.19 56.05 24.02
CA PRO A 541 -11.43 57.31 23.32
C PRO A 541 -10.51 57.48 22.11
N ALA A 542 -11.04 58.08 21.03
CA ALA A 542 -10.29 58.34 19.81
C ALA A 542 -9.10 59.30 20.03
N ASP A 543 -9.07 60.07 21.11
CA ASP A 543 -7.99 60.99 21.50
C ASP A 543 -7.03 60.42 22.55
N ALA A 544 -7.09 59.10 22.83
CA ALA A 544 -6.28 58.49 23.87
C ALA A 544 -4.78 58.47 23.51
N ASN A 545 -3.93 58.81 24.47
CA ASN A 545 -2.48 58.83 24.29
C ASN A 545 -1.87 57.42 24.42
N SER A 546 -0.72 57.20 23.77
CA SER A 546 0.04 55.96 23.93
C SER A 546 0.43 55.75 25.39
N ALA A 547 0.11 54.59 25.96
CA ALA A 547 0.33 54.28 27.36
C ALA A 547 0.43 52.77 27.62
N HIS A 548 1.18 52.40 28.65
CA HIS A 548 1.27 51.03 29.14
C HIS A 548 0.50 50.95 30.46
N TYR A 549 -0.60 50.24 30.43
CA TYR A 549 -1.50 50.05 31.56
C TYR A 549 -1.46 48.59 32.02
N THR A 550 -1.93 48.33 33.23
CA THR A 550 -2.04 46.96 33.76
C THR A 550 -3.37 46.82 34.47
N LEU A 551 -4.14 45.78 34.13
CA LEU A 551 -5.22 45.31 35.00
C LEU A 551 -4.66 44.24 35.91
N SER A 552 -4.96 44.31 37.20
CA SER A 552 -4.51 43.31 38.17
C SER A 552 -5.70 42.71 38.91
N LEU A 553 -5.73 41.38 38.96
CA LEU A 553 -6.67 40.58 39.70
C LEU A 553 -6.13 40.34 41.12
N ASN A 554 -7.02 40.34 42.09
CA ASN A 554 -6.69 40.10 43.50
C ASN A 554 -6.52 38.60 43.81
N ASN A 555 -5.48 37.98 43.25
CA ASN A 555 -5.12 36.57 43.44
C ASN A 555 -4.12 36.36 44.60
N PRO A 556 -3.94 35.13 45.10
CA PRO A 556 -2.92 34.81 46.10
C PRO A 556 -1.48 34.99 45.58
N ASP A 557 -0.55 35.45 46.44
CA ASP A 557 0.87 35.71 46.11
C ASP A 557 1.67 34.48 45.63
N SER A 558 1.08 33.27 45.71
CA SER A 558 1.71 32.01 45.29
C SER A 558 1.64 31.76 43.78
N LEU A 559 0.89 32.57 43.03
CA LEU A 559 0.73 32.41 41.58
C LEU A 559 1.74 33.23 40.78
N PRO A 560 2.13 32.75 39.59
CA PRO A 560 2.89 33.55 38.63
C PRO A 560 2.17 34.88 38.34
N THR A 561 2.93 35.97 38.28
CA THR A 561 2.39 37.34 38.13
C THR A 561 1.60 37.52 36.82
N ASP A 562 1.98 36.78 35.79
CA ASP A 562 1.40 36.71 34.45
C ASP A 562 -0.01 36.09 34.41
N GLU A 563 -0.39 35.29 35.40
CA GLU A 563 -1.77 34.78 35.54
C GLU A 563 -2.68 35.77 36.29
N SER A 564 -2.09 36.73 37.01
CA SER A 564 -2.81 37.69 37.85
C SER A 564 -2.86 39.11 37.27
N THR A 565 -2.22 39.34 36.12
CA THR A 565 -2.13 40.65 35.48
C THR A 565 -2.36 40.57 33.98
N LEU A 566 -3.06 41.57 33.44
CA LEU A 566 -3.22 41.79 32.00
C LEU A 566 -2.51 43.09 31.63
N SER A 567 -1.49 42.98 30.79
CA SER A 567 -0.81 44.14 30.24
C SER A 567 -1.64 44.75 29.12
N LEU A 568 -2.01 46.02 29.25
CA LEU A 568 -2.75 46.79 28.26
C LEU A 568 -1.81 47.76 27.56
N LEU A 569 -1.54 47.48 26.29
CA LEU A 569 -0.66 48.30 25.45
C LEU A 569 -1.52 49.21 24.59
N LEU A 570 -1.69 50.46 25.01
CA LEU A 570 -2.49 51.44 24.28
C LEU A 570 -1.60 52.24 23.32
N SER A 571 -1.96 52.29 22.04
CA SER A 571 -1.27 53.07 21.01
C SER A 571 -2.15 54.19 20.44
N SER A 572 -1.61 55.41 20.37
CA SER A 572 -2.27 56.59 19.80
C SER A 572 -2.06 56.73 18.28
N ARG A 573 -1.94 55.62 17.57
CA ARG A 573 -1.63 55.55 16.13
C ARG A 573 -2.77 56.05 15.25
N GLY A 574 -2.50 56.24 13.96
CA GLY A 574 -3.55 56.48 12.98
C GLY A 574 -4.41 55.23 12.78
N ASN A 575 -5.68 55.42 12.46
CA ASN A 575 -6.60 54.32 12.17
C ASN A 575 -7.48 54.74 11.00
N VAL A 576 -7.34 54.08 9.84
CA VAL A 576 -8.04 54.48 8.61
C VAL A 576 -9.17 53.51 8.31
N ILE A 577 -10.38 54.03 8.21
CA ILE A 577 -11.57 53.27 7.83
C ILE A 577 -11.93 53.62 6.39
N ALA A 578 -12.06 52.60 5.54
CA ALA A 578 -12.62 52.74 4.19
C ALA A 578 -14.14 52.68 4.29
N HIS A 579 -14.88 53.66 3.75
CA HIS A 579 -16.35 53.69 3.84
C HIS A 579 -16.97 54.46 2.67
N SER A 580 -18.29 54.44 2.58
CA SER A 580 -19.01 55.18 1.54
C SER A 580 -18.91 56.69 1.77
N PRO A 581 -18.58 57.49 0.74
CA PRO A 581 -18.64 58.95 0.83
C PRO A 581 -20.08 59.49 0.92
N TYR A 582 -21.11 58.64 0.74
CA TYR A 582 -22.51 59.04 0.62
C TYR A 582 -23.39 58.67 1.85
N GLY A 583 -22.79 58.25 2.98
CA GLY A 583 -23.47 57.81 4.20
C GLY A 583 -23.23 58.68 5.45
N ASN A 584 -23.43 58.13 6.66
CA ASN A 584 -23.10 58.80 7.93
C ASN A 584 -21.62 59.23 7.92
N GLN A 585 -21.34 60.50 8.27
CA GLN A 585 -20.00 61.08 8.30
C GLN A 585 -19.51 61.33 9.73
N ASP A 586 -20.28 60.88 10.73
CA ASP A 586 -19.86 60.93 12.12
C ASP A 586 -18.72 59.92 12.34
N ILE A 587 -17.55 60.43 12.70
CA ILE A 587 -16.29 59.67 12.86
C ILE A 587 -16.46 58.56 13.90
N GLU A 588 -17.28 58.79 14.92
CA GLU A 588 -17.57 57.83 15.99
C GLU A 588 -18.50 56.69 15.54
N HIS A 589 -19.10 56.79 14.35
CA HIS A 589 -20.14 55.89 13.83
C HIS A 589 -19.95 55.53 12.35
N LEU A 590 -18.72 55.57 11.84
CA LEU A 590 -18.42 55.16 10.47
C LEU A 590 -18.53 53.63 10.32
N GLU A 591 -19.36 53.19 9.36
CA GLU A 591 -19.42 51.79 8.95
C GLU A 591 -18.42 51.55 7.81
N GLY A 592 -17.44 50.67 8.06
CA GLY A 592 -16.40 50.34 7.09
C GLY A 592 -16.87 49.39 5.99
N TYR A 593 -16.32 49.55 4.79
CA TYR A 593 -16.41 48.54 3.73
C TYR A 593 -15.58 47.31 4.10
N HIS A 594 -16.21 46.14 3.98
CA HIS A 594 -15.54 44.85 4.13
C HIS A 594 -15.18 44.21 2.79
N GLU A 595 -15.83 44.65 1.70
CA GLU A 595 -15.66 44.19 0.32
C GLU A 595 -16.19 45.26 -0.64
N LEU A 596 -15.64 45.31 -1.87
CA LEU A 596 -16.07 46.20 -2.94
C LEU A 596 -16.38 45.39 -4.21
N ASP A 597 -17.60 45.50 -4.72
CA ASP A 597 -18.02 44.87 -5.97
C ASP A 597 -18.04 45.91 -7.10
N ILE A 598 -17.33 45.65 -8.20
CA ILE A 598 -17.32 46.54 -9.37
C ILE A 598 -17.56 45.74 -10.66
N GLU A 599 -18.60 46.11 -11.41
CA GLU A 599 -18.92 45.50 -12.70
C GLU A 599 -18.05 46.05 -13.85
N PRO A 600 -17.80 45.26 -14.92
CA PRO A 600 -17.10 45.74 -16.12
C PRO A 600 -17.77 46.97 -16.76
N GLY A 601 -17.07 48.10 -16.76
CA GLY A 601 -17.57 49.37 -17.31
C GLY A 601 -18.05 50.38 -16.27
N GLU A 602 -18.15 49.98 -14.99
CA GLU A 602 -18.64 50.83 -13.89
C GLU A 602 -17.50 51.58 -13.16
N SER A 603 -17.91 52.55 -12.34
CA SER A 603 -17.04 53.41 -11.52
C SER A 603 -17.56 53.49 -10.08
N GLU A 604 -16.67 53.27 -9.11
CA GLU A 604 -17.02 53.30 -7.67
C GLU A 604 -16.10 54.28 -6.91
N THR A 605 -16.64 54.97 -5.88
CA THR A 605 -15.88 55.94 -5.08
C THR A 605 -15.83 55.54 -3.61
N ILE A 606 -14.63 55.39 -3.07
CA ILE A 606 -14.36 54.98 -1.68
C ILE A 606 -13.70 56.13 -0.94
N ARG A 607 -14.18 56.43 0.27
CA ARG A 607 -13.54 57.38 1.18
C ARG A 607 -12.73 56.65 2.24
N PHE A 608 -11.49 57.06 2.43
CA PHE A 608 -10.61 56.59 3.50
C PHE A 608 -10.50 57.71 4.53
N THR A 609 -11.01 57.50 5.73
CA THR A 609 -11.03 58.50 6.82
C THR A 609 -10.18 58.02 7.99
N ASN A 610 -9.23 58.84 8.43
CA ASN A 610 -8.45 58.61 9.63
C ASN A 610 -9.27 58.98 10.87
N VAL A 611 -9.68 57.98 11.63
CA VAL A 611 -10.39 58.11 12.91
C VAL A 611 -9.44 58.09 14.12
N GLY A 612 -8.15 57.85 13.90
CA GLY A 612 -7.14 57.77 14.96
C GLY A 612 -6.58 59.13 15.40
N ALA A 613 -5.90 59.13 16.56
CA ALA A 613 -5.34 60.33 17.22
C ALA A 613 -4.07 60.88 16.55
N ALA A 614 -3.42 60.12 15.67
CA ALA A 614 -2.22 60.53 14.95
C ALA A 614 -2.48 60.70 13.45
N THR A 615 -1.80 61.66 12.84
CA THR A 615 -1.79 61.86 11.39
C THR A 615 -1.13 60.66 10.71
N VAL A 616 -1.81 60.10 9.70
CA VAL A 616 -1.25 59.05 8.84
C VAL A 616 -0.41 59.72 7.78
N HIS A 617 0.90 59.48 7.78
CA HIS A 617 1.78 60.05 6.76
C HIS A 617 1.96 59.06 5.61
N ASN A 618 2.21 59.57 4.40
CA ASN A 618 2.48 58.72 3.22
C ASN A 618 1.41 57.65 2.99
N PHE A 619 0.14 58.00 3.22
CA PHE A 619 -0.99 57.12 2.94
C PHE A 619 -0.97 56.75 1.46
N ASN A 620 -1.04 55.46 1.19
CA ASN A 620 -0.83 54.90 -0.13
C ASN A 620 -1.80 53.74 -0.38
N LEU A 621 -2.30 53.69 -1.61
CA LEU A 621 -3.19 52.66 -2.09
C LEU A 621 -2.54 51.99 -3.29
N VAL A 622 -2.28 50.69 -3.19
CA VAL A 622 -1.64 49.91 -4.25
C VAL A 622 -2.57 48.80 -4.69
N PHE A 623 -2.92 48.82 -5.98
CA PHE A 623 -3.52 47.67 -6.65
C PHE A 623 -2.43 46.90 -7.41
N PRO A 624 -1.90 45.80 -6.85
CA PRO A 624 -0.93 44.97 -7.54
C PRO A 624 -1.58 44.32 -8.76
N GLN A 625 -1.05 44.66 -9.94
CA GLN A 625 -1.44 44.01 -11.18
C GLN A 625 -0.96 42.55 -11.17
N PRO A 626 -1.83 41.58 -11.52
CA PRO A 626 -1.40 40.20 -11.71
C PRO A 626 -0.30 40.13 -12.79
N GLN A 627 0.74 39.33 -12.56
CA GLN A 627 1.89 39.26 -13.48
C GLN A 627 1.52 38.70 -14.86
N GLN A 628 0.52 37.83 -14.94
CA GLN A 628 0.11 37.16 -16.18
C GLN A 628 -1.14 37.75 -16.84
N GLN A 629 -1.94 38.55 -16.12
CA GLN A 629 -3.18 39.14 -16.64
C GLN A 629 -3.33 40.59 -16.19
N HIS A 630 -3.16 41.52 -17.12
CA HIS A 630 -3.34 42.94 -16.85
C HIS A 630 -4.83 43.28 -16.71
N VAL A 631 -5.25 43.73 -15.53
CA VAL A 631 -6.60 44.23 -15.28
C VAL A 631 -6.66 45.69 -15.76
N PRO A 632 -7.50 46.04 -16.75
CA PRO A 632 -7.62 47.40 -17.25
C PRO A 632 -8.46 48.28 -16.29
N ILE A 633 -7.92 48.47 -15.08
CA ILE A 633 -8.44 49.29 -13.99
C ILE A 633 -7.69 50.63 -13.96
N THR A 634 -8.41 51.72 -13.74
CA THR A 634 -7.82 53.05 -13.56
C THR A 634 -8.19 53.56 -12.17
N LEU A 635 -7.18 53.73 -11.32
CA LEU A 635 -7.32 54.31 -9.98
C LEU A 635 -7.02 55.82 -10.05
N ASN A 636 -8.00 56.64 -9.68
CA ASN A 636 -7.90 58.09 -9.63
C ASN A 636 -8.41 58.61 -8.28
N GLY A 637 -8.31 59.91 -7.99
CA GLY A 637 -8.83 60.51 -6.75
C GLY A 637 -7.73 61.12 -5.89
N THR A 638 -8.11 61.68 -4.73
CA THR A 638 -7.17 62.37 -3.84
C THR A 638 -6.26 61.41 -3.07
N CYS A 639 -6.62 60.12 -2.95
CA CYS A 639 -5.76 59.11 -2.37
C CYS A 639 -4.58 58.67 -3.27
N MET A 640 -4.61 58.98 -4.57
CA MET A 640 -3.58 58.56 -5.54
C MET A 640 -2.45 59.60 -5.72
N GLY A 641 -2.44 60.66 -4.92
CA GLY A 641 -1.37 61.68 -4.94
C GLY A 641 -0.09 61.18 -4.27
N GLU A 642 1.06 61.75 -4.64
CA GLU A 642 2.30 61.49 -3.89
C GLU A 642 2.26 62.20 -2.53
N GLY A 643 2.55 61.46 -1.45
CA GLY A 643 2.68 62.02 -0.10
C GLY A 643 1.36 62.45 0.55
N VAL A 644 0.27 61.70 0.32
CA VAL A 644 -1.02 61.95 0.98
C VAL A 644 -0.86 61.76 2.49
N ASN A 645 -1.25 62.78 3.25
CA ASN A 645 -1.31 62.70 4.71
C ASN A 645 -2.77 62.83 5.14
N LEU A 646 -3.24 61.91 5.98
CA LEU A 646 -4.58 61.95 6.56
C LEU A 646 -4.49 62.51 7.98
N ASP A 647 -4.95 63.75 8.17
CA ASP A 647 -4.99 64.41 9.48
C ASP A 647 -5.69 63.54 10.54
N ALA A 648 -5.21 63.59 11.77
CA ALA A 648 -5.84 62.93 12.91
C ALA A 648 -7.31 63.34 13.06
N LEU A 649 -8.15 62.41 13.54
CA LEU A 649 -9.54 62.67 13.93
C LEU A 649 -10.39 63.33 12.82
N GLY A 650 -10.32 62.80 11.60
CA GLY A 650 -11.24 63.14 10.50
C GLY A 650 -10.60 63.52 9.17
N GLY A 651 -9.27 63.46 9.04
CA GLY A 651 -8.62 63.63 7.74
C GLY A 651 -8.99 62.50 6.79
N TYR A 652 -9.32 62.83 5.53
CA TYR A 652 -9.79 61.84 4.56
C TYR A 652 -9.21 62.04 3.16
N CYS A 653 -9.21 60.97 2.38
CA CYS A 653 -8.99 61.02 0.93
C CYS A 653 -10.03 60.14 0.22
N ASP A 654 -10.27 60.42 -1.06
CA ASP A 654 -11.21 59.67 -1.90
C ASP A 654 -10.44 58.93 -3.00
N LEU A 655 -10.74 57.64 -3.17
CA LEU A 655 -10.29 56.79 -4.27
C LEU A 655 -11.47 56.57 -5.23
N VAL A 656 -11.27 56.84 -6.51
CA VAL A 656 -12.21 56.53 -7.59
C VAL A 656 -11.63 55.38 -8.43
N ILE A 657 -12.32 54.25 -8.43
CA ILE A 657 -11.94 53.06 -9.19
C ILE A 657 -12.79 53.02 -10.46
N ASN A 658 -12.15 53.02 -11.64
CA ASN A 658 -12.84 52.89 -12.93
C ASN A 658 -12.40 51.61 -13.62
N LEU A 659 -13.36 50.72 -13.93
CA LEU A 659 -13.07 49.47 -14.63
C LEU A 659 -13.49 49.56 -16.10
N ASN A 660 -12.59 49.24 -17.02
CA ASN A 660 -12.91 49.28 -18.45
C ASN A 660 -13.91 48.17 -18.83
N SER A 661 -14.86 48.46 -19.72
CA SER A 661 -15.76 47.47 -20.36
C SER A 661 -15.04 46.25 -20.97
N SER A 662 -13.76 46.41 -21.37
CA SER A 662 -12.92 45.30 -21.85
C SER A 662 -12.53 44.29 -20.76
N ALA A 663 -12.81 44.57 -19.49
CA ALA A 663 -12.63 43.65 -18.36
C ALA A 663 -13.74 42.59 -18.24
N SER A 664 -14.68 42.51 -19.20
CA SER A 664 -15.78 41.53 -19.19
C SER A 664 -15.35 40.07 -19.20
N SER A 665 -14.11 39.76 -19.57
CA SER A 665 -13.51 38.42 -19.48
C SER A 665 -12.71 38.19 -18.20
N ILE A 666 -12.64 39.17 -17.30
CA ILE A 666 -11.86 39.13 -16.06
C ILE A 666 -12.85 38.98 -14.91
N VAL A 667 -12.90 37.78 -14.33
CA VAL A 667 -13.75 37.46 -13.17
C VAL A 667 -12.86 37.00 -12.02
N GLY A 668 -12.97 37.63 -10.85
CA GLY A 668 -12.17 37.25 -9.68
C GLY A 668 -12.13 38.30 -8.58
N ARG A 669 -11.56 37.94 -7.43
CA ARG A 669 -11.29 38.87 -6.31
C ARG A 669 -9.83 39.32 -6.36
N PHE A 670 -9.61 40.62 -6.26
CA PHE A 670 -8.32 41.30 -6.29
C PHE A 670 -8.10 42.04 -4.96
N ALA A 671 -6.84 42.34 -4.65
CA ALA A 671 -6.48 43.04 -3.43
C ALA A 671 -6.22 44.52 -3.71
N LEU A 672 -6.87 45.42 -2.96
CA LEU A 672 -6.43 46.80 -2.82
C LEU A 672 -5.65 46.91 -1.51
N HIS A 673 -4.34 47.08 -1.59
CA HIS A 673 -3.49 47.25 -0.41
C HIS A 673 -3.60 48.67 0.10
N VAL A 674 -3.93 48.80 1.38
CA VAL A 674 -3.97 50.06 2.12
C VAL A 674 -2.77 50.09 3.04
N SER A 675 -1.94 51.12 2.90
CA SER A 675 -0.78 51.32 3.77
C SER A 675 -0.57 52.81 4.06
N GLY A 676 0.18 53.08 5.11
CA GLY A 676 0.59 54.41 5.53
C GLY A 676 1.53 54.31 6.71
N ASP A 677 2.29 55.36 6.95
CA ASP A 677 3.06 55.48 8.17
C ASP A 677 2.09 55.63 9.35
N ASP A 678 2.36 54.90 10.43
CA ASP A 678 1.57 54.93 11.67
C ASP A 678 0.13 54.37 11.55
N VAL A 679 -0.16 53.55 10.53
CA VAL A 679 -1.38 52.74 10.38
C VAL A 679 -1.02 51.29 10.08
N ASP A 680 -1.74 50.35 10.67
CA ASP A 680 -1.60 48.93 10.33
C ASP A 680 -2.12 48.69 8.91
N SER A 681 -1.25 48.19 8.03
CA SER A 681 -1.61 47.95 6.64
C SER A 681 -2.65 46.83 6.55
N TYR A 682 -3.68 47.04 5.74
CA TYR A 682 -4.75 46.07 5.53
C TYR A 682 -5.12 45.96 4.06
N VAL A 683 -5.88 44.94 3.71
CA VAL A 683 -6.31 44.68 2.33
C VAL A 683 -7.83 44.83 2.23
N LEU A 684 -8.28 45.64 1.29
CA LEU A 684 -9.69 45.74 0.92
C LEU A 684 -9.94 44.85 -0.32
N PRO A 685 -10.76 43.78 -0.21
CA PRO A 685 -11.09 42.93 -1.35
C PRO A 685 -11.90 43.69 -2.42
N LEU A 686 -11.51 43.53 -3.67
CA LEU A 686 -12.18 44.07 -4.85
C LEU A 686 -12.67 42.91 -5.75
N VAL A 687 -13.97 42.71 -5.89
CA VAL A 687 -14.54 41.71 -6.79
C VAL A 687 -14.82 42.33 -8.16
N LEU A 688 -14.29 41.71 -9.21
CA LEU A 688 -14.60 42.06 -10.59
C LEU A 688 -15.45 40.95 -11.20
N GLY A 689 -16.63 41.32 -11.71
CA GLY A 689 -17.62 40.39 -12.27
C GLY A 689 -18.35 39.56 -11.21
N GLU A 690 -19.31 38.72 -11.66
CA GLU A 690 -20.05 37.83 -10.76
C GLU A 690 -19.24 36.56 -10.48
N LEU A 691 -18.61 36.47 -9.30
CA LEU A 691 -18.35 35.17 -8.71
C LEU A 691 -19.71 34.52 -8.44
N PRO A 692 -19.98 33.27 -8.90
CA PRO A 692 -21.25 32.64 -8.65
C PRO A 692 -21.50 32.63 -7.13
N PRO A 693 -22.63 33.16 -6.63
CA PRO A 693 -22.90 33.31 -5.19
C PRO A 693 -22.89 31.97 -4.43
N GLU A 694 -22.84 30.86 -5.16
CA GLU A 694 -22.82 29.49 -4.65
C GLU A 694 -21.39 28.91 -4.44
N GLN A 695 -20.32 29.65 -4.79
CA GLN A 695 -18.94 29.14 -4.70
C GLN A 695 -18.12 29.84 -3.60
N GLY A 696 -17.79 29.10 -2.54
CA GLY A 696 -16.96 29.56 -1.42
C GLY A 696 -15.45 29.33 -1.55
N LEU A 697 -14.99 28.44 -2.46
CA LEU A 697 -13.57 28.21 -2.71
C LEU A 697 -13.15 28.71 -4.10
N ALA A 698 -11.94 29.26 -4.22
CA ALA A 698 -11.28 29.39 -5.51
C ALA A 698 -10.26 28.27 -5.68
N VAL A 699 -10.17 27.72 -6.89
CA VAL A 699 -9.17 26.70 -7.25
C VAL A 699 -8.49 27.23 -8.50
N VAL A 700 -7.21 27.57 -8.36
CA VAL A 700 -6.39 28.19 -9.40
C VAL A 700 -5.32 27.19 -9.81
N ASP A 701 -5.19 26.94 -11.11
CA ASP A 701 -4.11 26.12 -11.64
C ASP A 701 -2.83 26.94 -11.85
N SER A 702 -1.68 26.42 -11.44
CA SER A 702 -0.38 27.09 -11.60
C SER A 702 0.07 27.25 -13.04
N ASN A 703 -0.47 26.44 -13.97
CA ASN A 703 -0.07 26.52 -15.38
C ASN A 703 -0.92 27.54 -16.17
N THR A 704 -2.17 27.77 -15.79
CA THR A 704 -3.04 28.76 -16.45
C THR A 704 -3.21 30.05 -15.66
N GLU A 705 -2.90 30.03 -14.35
CA GLU A 705 -3.17 31.09 -13.36
C GLU A 705 -4.62 31.59 -13.36
N THR A 706 -5.55 30.80 -13.88
CA THR A 706 -6.98 31.12 -13.96
C THR A 706 -7.81 30.14 -13.13
N ILE A 707 -8.97 30.62 -12.69
CA ILE A 707 -10.01 29.76 -12.11
C ILE A 707 -10.73 29.09 -13.29
N GLY A 708 -10.69 27.76 -13.35
CA GLY A 708 -11.31 27.03 -14.46
C GLY A 708 -11.12 25.53 -14.37
N ASP A 709 -11.51 24.85 -15.44
CA ASP A 709 -11.28 23.42 -15.59
C ASP A 709 -9.82 23.13 -15.91
N LEU A 710 -9.32 21.99 -15.44
CA LEU A 710 -7.95 21.56 -15.66
C LEU A 710 -7.82 20.79 -16.97
N GLU A 711 -6.85 21.16 -17.80
CA GLU A 711 -6.42 20.34 -18.92
C GLU A 711 -5.06 19.70 -18.62
N LEU A 712 -5.04 18.38 -18.47
CA LEU A 712 -3.86 17.61 -18.09
C LEU A 712 -3.33 16.78 -19.26
N ASN A 713 -2.17 17.16 -19.79
CA ASN A 713 -1.45 16.39 -20.81
C ASN A 713 -0.34 15.50 -20.20
N GLN A 714 0.19 14.53 -20.94
CA GLN A 714 1.16 13.53 -20.45
C GLN A 714 2.52 14.04 -19.98
N MET A 715 2.81 15.33 -20.10
CA MET A 715 4.07 15.93 -19.65
C MET A 715 3.84 17.09 -18.68
N ILE A 716 2.58 17.36 -18.32
CA ILE A 716 2.25 18.49 -17.46
C ILE A 716 2.61 18.16 -16.02
N LYS A 717 3.21 19.15 -15.36
CA LYS A 717 3.40 19.19 -13.92
C LYS A 717 2.98 20.58 -13.44
N GLY A 718 2.36 20.65 -12.29
CA GLY A 718 1.86 21.91 -11.75
C GLY A 718 1.29 21.70 -10.36
N HIS A 719 0.53 22.69 -9.92
CA HIS A 719 -0.19 22.63 -8.68
C HIS A 719 -1.49 23.41 -8.76
N LEU A 720 -2.48 22.97 -7.99
CA LEU A 720 -3.69 23.71 -7.70
C LEU A 720 -3.51 24.45 -6.39
N THR A 721 -3.83 25.74 -6.39
CA THR A 721 -3.97 26.56 -5.19
C THR A 721 -5.44 26.69 -4.87
N VAL A 722 -5.84 26.20 -3.70
CA VAL A 722 -7.21 26.28 -3.20
C VAL A 722 -7.27 27.37 -2.13
N THR A 723 -8.08 28.41 -2.34
CA THR A 723 -8.20 29.55 -1.43
C THR A 723 -9.61 29.65 -0.86
N ASN A 724 -9.71 29.89 0.44
CA ASN A 724 -10.99 30.08 1.13
C ASN A 724 -11.52 31.52 0.96
N TYR A 725 -12.60 31.68 0.19
CA TYR A 725 -13.30 32.94 -0.02
C TYR A 725 -14.72 32.95 0.56
N THR A 726 -15.06 32.00 1.44
CA THR A 726 -16.40 31.90 2.07
C THR A 726 -16.72 33.08 2.99
N GLY A 727 -15.72 33.87 3.39
CA GLY A 727 -15.87 34.94 4.38
C GLY A 727 -15.77 34.46 5.83
N HIS A 728 -15.72 33.15 6.06
CA HIS A 728 -15.58 32.47 7.35
C HIS A 728 -14.41 31.47 7.29
N ASP A 729 -13.95 30.99 8.45
CA ASP A 729 -12.97 29.90 8.48
C ASP A 729 -13.64 28.59 8.06
N ILE A 730 -12.91 27.71 7.38
CA ILE A 730 -13.38 26.36 7.05
C ILE A 730 -12.87 25.40 8.12
N SER A 731 -13.79 24.79 8.85
CA SER A 731 -13.47 23.85 9.93
C SER A 731 -12.98 22.50 9.41
N SER A 732 -13.40 22.13 8.19
CA SER A 732 -13.06 20.86 7.56
C SER A 732 -13.19 20.98 6.05
N LEU A 733 -12.07 20.89 5.32
CA LEU A 733 -11.99 20.80 3.87
C LEU A 733 -11.55 19.38 3.48
N TYR A 734 -12.41 18.66 2.79
CA TYR A 734 -12.13 17.36 2.17
C TYR A 734 -11.92 17.53 0.68
N THR A 735 -10.84 16.95 0.16
CA THR A 735 -10.53 16.94 -1.27
C THR A 735 -10.63 15.52 -1.81
N TYR A 736 -11.46 15.34 -2.84
CA TYR A 736 -11.62 14.11 -3.60
C TYR A 736 -11.09 14.34 -5.02
N TYR A 737 -10.27 13.44 -5.52
CA TYR A 737 -9.74 13.49 -6.89
C TYR A 737 -9.72 12.07 -7.48
N PRO A 738 -9.73 11.91 -8.81
CA PRO A 738 -9.73 10.60 -9.44
C PRO A 738 -8.46 9.82 -9.08
N TYR A 739 -8.66 8.69 -8.39
CA TYR A 739 -7.57 7.84 -7.93
C TYR A 739 -7.28 6.74 -8.96
N TYR A 740 -6.20 6.90 -9.71
CA TYR A 740 -5.66 5.87 -10.59
C TYR A 740 -4.55 5.12 -9.84
N THR A 741 -4.90 3.93 -9.34
CA THR A 741 -4.23 3.11 -8.30
C THR A 741 -2.72 2.86 -8.46
N ASN A 742 -2.12 3.15 -9.62
CA ASN A 742 -0.71 2.88 -9.90
C ASN A 742 0.17 4.11 -10.20
N TYR A 743 -0.40 5.33 -10.32
CA TYR A 743 0.34 6.45 -10.92
C TYR A 743 0.38 7.76 -10.13
N GLY A 744 -0.55 7.98 -9.18
CA GLY A 744 -0.49 9.11 -8.24
C GLY A 744 -0.43 10.49 -8.91
N ILE A 745 -1.42 10.81 -9.77
CA ILE A 745 -1.43 12.07 -10.55
C ILE A 745 -1.49 13.30 -9.64
N PHE A 746 -2.32 13.27 -8.59
CA PHE A 746 -2.42 14.34 -7.59
C PHE A 746 -1.76 13.88 -6.29
N HIS A 747 -0.97 14.74 -5.66
CA HIS A 747 -0.24 14.43 -4.44
C HIS A 747 -0.03 15.67 -3.56
N SER A 748 0.33 15.43 -2.29
CA SER A 748 0.73 16.51 -1.37
C SER A 748 1.98 17.22 -1.89
N PRO A 749 2.09 18.55 -1.70
CA PRO A 749 3.36 19.24 -1.90
C PRO A 749 4.44 18.68 -0.96
N PRO A 750 5.72 18.64 -1.39
CA PRO A 750 6.85 18.42 -0.49
C PRO A 750 6.94 19.61 0.50
N ASP A 751 7.35 19.35 1.75
CA ASP A 751 7.35 20.27 2.92
C ASP A 751 8.14 21.60 2.79
N SER A 752 8.44 22.10 1.58
CA SER A 752 9.49 23.10 1.35
C SER A 752 9.03 24.56 1.25
N ASN A 753 7.74 24.89 1.12
CA ASN A 753 7.31 26.22 0.63
C ASN A 753 6.32 27.00 1.51
N GLY A 754 6.02 26.56 2.74
CA GLY A 754 5.22 27.35 3.70
C GLY A 754 3.71 27.46 3.44
N ILE A 755 3.21 27.05 2.26
CA ILE A 755 1.77 26.87 2.01
C ILE A 755 1.39 25.41 2.34
N PRO A 756 0.40 25.17 3.23
CA PRO A 756 0.02 23.81 3.62
C PRO A 756 -0.57 23.03 2.44
N GLY A 757 -0.35 21.72 2.39
CA GLY A 757 -1.01 20.86 1.41
C GLY A 757 -2.51 20.74 1.67
N CYS A 758 -3.37 20.78 0.64
CA CYS A 758 -4.81 20.46 0.76
C CYS A 758 -5.07 18.94 0.82
N VAL A 759 -4.01 18.14 0.81
CA VAL A 759 -4.01 16.68 0.87
C VAL A 759 -2.75 16.29 1.64
N LEU A 760 -2.85 15.32 2.56
CA LEU A 760 -1.72 14.84 3.34
C LEU A 760 -1.03 13.65 2.64
N PRO A 761 0.31 13.49 2.77
CA PRO A 761 1.02 12.36 2.19
C PRO A 761 0.44 11.02 2.68
N HIS A 762 0.29 10.04 1.78
CA HIS A 762 -0.12 8.66 2.09
C HIS A 762 -1.58 8.46 2.58
N THR A 763 -2.49 9.37 2.24
CA THR A 763 -3.91 9.28 2.63
C THR A 763 -4.80 9.06 1.41
N THR A 764 -5.89 8.30 1.56
CA THR A 764 -6.88 8.08 0.49
C THR A 764 -7.68 9.38 0.26
N PRO A 765 -8.04 9.71 -0.99
CA PRO A 765 -8.77 10.94 -1.27
C PRO A 765 -10.12 10.94 -0.53
N GLY A 766 -10.36 11.96 0.31
CA GLY A 766 -11.60 12.11 1.06
C GLY A 766 -11.59 11.66 2.52
N ASP A 767 -10.52 11.04 3.01
CA ASP A 767 -10.48 10.46 4.37
C ASP A 767 -10.05 11.46 5.45
N GLN A 768 -9.52 12.62 5.07
CA GLN A 768 -8.99 13.60 6.02
C GLN A 768 -9.42 15.03 5.68
N SER A 769 -9.71 15.80 6.73
CA SER A 769 -10.12 17.20 6.66
C SER A 769 -8.99 18.15 7.02
N ILE A 770 -8.83 19.22 6.25
CA ILE A 770 -7.89 20.30 6.57
C ILE A 770 -8.66 21.55 6.98
N LYS A 771 -8.16 22.27 7.99
CA LYS A 771 -8.68 23.58 8.35
C LYS A 771 -8.09 24.63 7.42
N LEU A 772 -8.92 25.54 6.96
CA LEU A 772 -8.48 26.61 6.07
C LEU A 772 -9.10 27.93 6.53
N ASP A 773 -8.29 28.78 7.15
CA ASP A 773 -8.76 30.08 7.66
C ASP A 773 -9.26 30.97 6.51
N LYS A 774 -10.04 31.99 6.85
CA LYS A 774 -10.52 32.99 5.89
C LYS A 774 -9.35 33.57 5.07
N LEU A 775 -9.50 33.62 3.75
CA LEU A 775 -8.50 34.08 2.78
C LEU A 775 -7.19 33.27 2.75
N SER A 776 -7.09 32.19 3.51
CA SER A 776 -5.93 31.30 3.48
C SER A 776 -6.00 30.34 2.31
N SER A 777 -4.82 29.91 1.86
CA SER A 777 -4.67 28.98 0.75
C SER A 777 -3.99 27.68 1.18
N CYS A 778 -4.37 26.58 0.53
CA CYS A 778 -3.65 25.33 0.57
C CYS A 778 -3.31 24.87 -0.87
N ARG A 779 -2.44 23.86 -1.01
CA ARG A 779 -1.90 23.43 -2.31
C ARG A 779 -2.07 21.94 -2.60
N ILE A 780 -2.35 21.58 -3.84
CA ILE A 780 -2.35 20.19 -4.35
C ILE A 780 -1.38 20.13 -5.52
N ASP A 781 -0.32 19.34 -5.43
CA ASP A 781 0.57 19.14 -6.57
C ASP A 781 0.00 18.10 -7.52
N TYR A 782 0.29 18.25 -8.81
CA TYR A 782 -0.04 17.24 -9.81
C TYR A 782 1.08 17.02 -10.82
N GLN A 783 1.23 15.76 -11.24
CA GLN A 783 2.17 15.35 -12.28
C GLN A 783 1.61 14.17 -13.07
N VAL A 784 1.47 14.33 -14.39
CA VAL A 784 1.13 13.20 -15.27
C VAL A 784 2.42 12.55 -15.76
N LYS A 785 2.54 11.22 -15.61
CA LYS A 785 3.70 10.46 -16.08
C LYS A 785 3.60 10.17 -17.58
N THR A 786 4.72 10.19 -18.27
CA THR A 786 4.81 9.83 -19.70
C THR A 786 4.34 8.40 -19.94
N GLY A 787 3.49 8.18 -20.95
CA GLY A 787 2.97 6.86 -21.30
C GLY A 787 1.81 6.36 -20.43
N LEU A 788 1.32 7.17 -19.48
CA LEU A 788 0.11 6.85 -18.71
C LEU A 788 -1.14 6.91 -19.61
N TYR A 789 -1.89 5.82 -19.68
CA TYR A 789 -3.22 5.78 -20.30
C TYR A 789 -4.30 5.93 -19.22
N VAL A 790 -5.14 6.95 -19.37
CA VAL A 790 -6.30 7.18 -18.52
C VAL A 790 -7.56 6.74 -19.27
N PRO A 791 -8.36 5.76 -18.79
CA PRO A 791 -9.53 5.28 -19.52
C PRO A 791 -10.74 6.23 -19.48
N ILE A 792 -10.82 7.11 -18.48
CA ILE A 792 -11.88 8.11 -18.32
C ILE A 792 -11.26 9.50 -18.53
N GLN A 793 -11.44 10.09 -19.72
CA GLN A 793 -10.80 11.38 -20.06
C GLN A 793 -11.43 12.59 -19.38
N HIS A 794 -12.66 12.43 -18.88
CA HIS A 794 -13.42 13.47 -18.18
C HIS A 794 -13.67 13.07 -16.73
N SER A 795 -13.02 13.77 -15.79
CA SER A 795 -13.20 13.55 -14.36
C SER A 795 -13.41 14.87 -13.61
N ASN A 796 -13.62 14.82 -12.30
CA ASN A 796 -13.65 16.01 -11.45
C ASN A 796 -12.74 15.88 -10.22
N VAL A 797 -12.16 17.00 -9.80
CA VAL A 797 -11.72 17.21 -8.41
C VAL A 797 -12.89 17.81 -7.66
N LYS A 798 -13.30 17.16 -6.57
CA LYS A 798 -14.43 17.58 -5.72
C LYS A 798 -13.91 18.03 -4.37
N PHE A 799 -14.37 19.18 -3.91
CA PHE A 799 -14.10 19.75 -2.60
C PHE A 799 -15.40 19.67 -1.79
N ALA A 800 -15.34 19.15 -0.57
CA ALA A 800 -16.43 19.19 0.39
C ALA A 800 -15.98 19.96 1.62
N TYR A 801 -16.73 20.96 2.06
CA TYR A 801 -16.33 21.78 3.20
C TYR A 801 -17.49 22.27 4.05
N THR A 802 -17.18 22.59 5.31
CA THR A 802 -18.10 23.20 6.27
C THR A 802 -17.49 24.49 6.81
N GLU A 803 -18.27 25.56 6.79
CA GLU A 803 -17.90 26.86 7.34
C GLU A 803 -18.04 26.86 8.87
N ALA A 804 -17.17 27.58 9.56
CA ALA A 804 -17.15 27.65 11.01
C ALA A 804 -18.47 28.24 11.55
N GLY A 805 -19.16 27.44 12.37
CA GLY A 805 -20.48 27.80 12.92
C GLY A 805 -21.68 27.31 12.09
N GLU A 806 -21.44 26.75 10.90
CA GLU A 806 -22.47 26.08 10.10
C GLU A 806 -22.38 24.56 10.25
N SER A 807 -23.51 23.86 10.09
CA SER A 807 -23.59 22.40 10.12
C SER A 807 -23.74 21.74 8.75
N GLU A 808 -23.92 22.53 7.70
CA GLU A 808 -24.15 22.03 6.33
C GLU A 808 -22.81 21.81 5.61
N VAL A 809 -22.71 20.71 4.86
CA VAL A 809 -21.54 20.40 4.01
C VAL A 809 -21.81 20.93 2.61
N LYS A 810 -20.99 21.88 2.16
CA LYS A 810 -21.03 22.46 0.82
C LYS A 810 -20.11 21.69 -0.11
N TYR A 811 -20.47 21.59 -1.39
CA TYR A 811 -19.71 20.83 -2.39
C TYR A 811 -19.34 21.69 -3.59
N GLN A 812 -18.10 21.56 -4.05
CA GLN A 812 -17.61 22.29 -5.21
C GLN A 812 -16.79 21.37 -6.12
N ASN A 813 -17.06 21.41 -7.42
CA ASN A 813 -16.38 20.57 -8.40
C ASN A 813 -15.51 21.41 -9.34
N ARG A 814 -14.42 20.81 -9.83
CA ARG A 814 -13.59 21.28 -10.93
C ARG A 814 -13.39 20.16 -11.91
N PHE A 815 -13.68 20.38 -13.19
CA PHE A 815 -13.50 19.33 -14.19
C PHE A 815 -12.01 19.18 -14.54
N VAL A 816 -11.63 17.95 -14.87
CA VAL A 816 -10.29 17.56 -15.30
C VAL A 816 -10.44 16.84 -16.63
N TYR A 817 -9.79 17.38 -17.65
CA TYR A 817 -9.74 16.85 -19.00
C TYR A 817 -8.35 16.28 -19.27
N PHE A 818 -8.25 14.98 -19.53
CA PHE A 818 -6.98 14.36 -19.91
C PHE A 818 -6.83 14.41 -21.44
N THR A 819 -5.76 15.05 -21.91
CA THR A 819 -5.46 15.20 -23.35
C THR A 819 -4.09 14.57 -23.69
N ASN A 820 -3.79 14.39 -24.98
CA ASN A 820 -2.53 13.79 -25.46
C ASN A 820 -2.25 12.36 -24.94
N GLN A 821 -3.24 11.48 -25.01
CA GLN A 821 -3.13 10.08 -24.55
C GLN A 821 -2.59 9.14 -25.66
N PRO A 822 -2.05 7.94 -25.35
CA PRO A 822 -1.47 7.01 -26.32
C PRO A 822 -2.53 5.94 -26.70
N ALA A 823 -3.68 6.39 -27.21
CA ALA A 823 -4.91 5.58 -27.24
C ALA A 823 -5.32 5.11 -28.66
N ILE A 824 -4.39 5.10 -29.61
CA ILE A 824 -4.64 4.48 -30.91
C ILE A 824 -4.40 2.99 -30.79
N ARG A 825 -5.47 2.21 -30.97
CA ARG A 825 -5.37 0.77 -31.13
C ARG A 825 -4.89 0.44 -32.52
N VAL A 826 -3.88 -0.44 -32.60
CA VAL A 826 -3.37 -0.99 -33.86
C VAL A 826 -3.82 -2.44 -33.92
N SER A 827 -4.48 -2.87 -34.99
CA SER A 827 -4.95 -4.26 -35.12
C SER A 827 -4.92 -4.73 -36.58
N GLU A 828 -4.88 -6.03 -36.80
CA GLU A 828 -5.18 -6.60 -38.12
C GLU A 828 -6.69 -6.52 -38.41
N LEU A 829 -7.06 -6.58 -39.69
CA LEU A 829 -8.45 -6.56 -40.11
C LEU A 829 -9.22 -7.76 -39.52
N GLY A 830 -10.14 -7.50 -38.57
CA GLY A 830 -10.92 -8.53 -37.88
C GLY A 830 -10.30 -9.06 -36.58
N GLY A 831 -9.20 -8.49 -36.11
CA GLY A 831 -8.59 -8.83 -34.82
C GLY A 831 -9.13 -7.98 -33.65
N ASP A 832 -9.37 -8.63 -32.51
CA ASP A 832 -9.91 -7.98 -31.30
C ASP A 832 -8.82 -7.39 -30.38
N SER A 833 -7.56 -7.78 -30.54
CA SER A 833 -6.44 -7.37 -29.67
C SER A 833 -5.54 -6.31 -30.30
N SER A 834 -5.13 -5.32 -29.50
CA SER A 834 -4.13 -4.31 -29.89
C SER A 834 -2.74 -4.94 -30.08
N LEU A 835 -2.11 -4.65 -31.20
CA LEU A 835 -0.76 -5.08 -31.55
C LEU A 835 0.27 -4.13 -30.93
N GLN A 836 1.29 -4.73 -30.32
CA GLN A 836 2.48 -4.00 -29.84
C GLN A 836 3.56 -3.86 -30.93
N SER A 837 3.51 -4.73 -31.94
CA SER A 837 4.36 -4.70 -33.13
C SER A 837 3.58 -5.24 -34.33
N VAL A 838 3.85 -4.73 -35.52
CA VAL A 838 3.30 -5.26 -36.77
C VAL A 838 4.29 -6.26 -37.36
N ASN A 839 3.86 -7.51 -37.55
CA ASN A 839 4.70 -8.54 -38.15
C ASN A 839 4.08 -8.97 -39.47
N LEU A 840 4.73 -8.62 -40.57
CA LEU A 840 4.32 -9.05 -41.91
C LEU A 840 5.04 -10.35 -42.27
N ASP A 841 4.32 -11.27 -42.90
CA ASP A 841 4.88 -12.53 -43.40
C ASP A 841 4.87 -12.49 -44.93
N ALA A 842 6.04 -12.62 -45.56
CA ALA A 842 6.16 -12.63 -47.02
C ALA A 842 5.43 -13.82 -47.70
N SER A 843 4.95 -14.81 -46.94
CA SER A 843 4.04 -15.86 -47.42
C SER A 843 2.64 -15.33 -47.74
N GLN A 844 2.23 -14.23 -47.10
CA GLN A 844 0.99 -13.50 -47.33
C GLN A 844 1.32 -12.07 -47.80
N PRO A 845 1.52 -11.87 -49.12
CA PRO A 845 2.09 -10.63 -49.64
C PRO A 845 1.15 -9.43 -49.55
N GLN A 846 -0.12 -9.61 -49.17
CA GLN A 846 -1.08 -8.52 -48.99
C GLN A 846 -1.68 -8.56 -47.59
N THR A 847 -1.63 -7.44 -46.88
CA THR A 847 -2.21 -7.29 -45.53
C THR A 847 -2.69 -5.85 -45.30
N GLU A 848 -3.63 -5.67 -44.40
CA GLU A 848 -4.18 -4.35 -44.04
C GLU A 848 -4.18 -4.20 -42.51
N VAL A 849 -3.52 -3.14 -42.03
CA VAL A 849 -3.42 -2.78 -40.62
C VAL A 849 -4.39 -1.65 -40.32
N LEU A 850 -5.20 -1.83 -39.29
CA LEU A 850 -6.23 -0.89 -38.82
C LEU A 850 -5.71 -0.07 -37.64
N PHE A 851 -5.98 1.24 -37.66
CA PHE A 851 -5.69 2.19 -36.59
C PHE A 851 -7.02 2.78 -36.12
N SER A 852 -7.38 2.52 -34.87
CA SER A 852 -8.69 2.91 -34.30
C SER A 852 -8.51 3.90 -33.15
N ASN A 853 -9.32 4.96 -33.13
CA ASN A 853 -9.34 5.92 -32.04
C ASN A 853 -10.17 5.40 -30.87
N GLU A 854 -9.53 5.10 -29.73
CA GLU A 854 -10.23 4.67 -28.51
C GLU A 854 -10.49 5.82 -27.53
N LEU A 855 -10.24 7.07 -27.95
CA LEU A 855 -10.59 8.27 -27.18
C LEU A 855 -12.06 8.62 -27.38
N ASP A 856 -12.64 9.31 -26.40
CA ASP A 856 -13.99 9.88 -26.44
C ASP A 856 -14.05 11.22 -27.22
N TYR A 857 -12.92 11.71 -27.71
CA TYR A 857 -12.80 12.91 -28.54
C TYR A 857 -12.11 12.62 -29.89
N PRO A 858 -12.36 13.43 -30.94
CA PRO A 858 -11.74 13.24 -32.25
C PRO A 858 -10.26 13.60 -32.27
N VAL A 859 -9.44 12.80 -32.96
CA VAL A 859 -8.04 13.12 -33.26
C VAL A 859 -7.99 13.81 -34.63
N THR A 860 -7.54 15.07 -34.69
CA THR A 860 -7.39 15.83 -35.95
C THR A 860 -5.99 15.67 -36.51
N ASN A 861 -5.83 15.89 -37.82
CA ASN A 861 -4.56 15.73 -38.54
C ASN A 861 -3.86 14.39 -38.27
N PHE A 862 -4.63 13.32 -38.05
CA PHE A 862 -4.09 11.99 -37.83
C PHE A 862 -3.26 11.58 -39.05
N SER A 863 -2.08 11.02 -38.82
CA SER A 863 -1.23 10.49 -39.88
C SER A 863 -0.47 9.26 -39.41
N VAL A 864 -0.27 8.34 -40.34
CA VAL A 864 0.52 7.13 -40.14
C VAL A 864 1.62 7.15 -41.18
N GLU A 865 2.84 7.40 -40.72
CA GLU A 865 4.04 7.45 -41.53
C GLU A 865 4.82 6.16 -41.30
N VAL A 866 5.15 5.44 -42.38
CA VAL A 866 5.96 4.23 -42.30
C VAL A 866 7.42 4.61 -42.64
N ASP A 867 8.38 3.77 -42.26
CA ASP A 867 9.76 3.89 -42.71
C ASP A 867 9.84 4.13 -44.23
N PRO A 868 10.55 5.17 -44.71
CA PRO A 868 10.62 5.52 -46.13
C PRO A 868 11.06 4.38 -47.05
N LYS A 869 11.80 3.40 -46.53
CA LYS A 869 12.21 2.21 -47.29
C LYS A 869 11.02 1.33 -47.70
N LEU A 870 9.88 1.47 -47.03
CA LEU A 870 8.65 0.72 -47.28
C LEU A 870 7.65 1.48 -48.15
N ASP A 871 7.97 2.70 -48.60
CA ASP A 871 7.04 3.51 -49.43
C ASP A 871 6.58 2.77 -50.70
N SER A 872 7.45 1.92 -51.27
CA SER A 872 7.15 1.13 -52.47
C SER A 872 6.11 0.02 -52.26
N ILE A 873 5.89 -0.42 -51.01
CA ILE A 873 4.97 -1.51 -50.66
C ILE A 873 3.66 -1.01 -50.05
N ILE A 874 3.47 0.31 -49.89
CA ILE A 874 2.21 0.86 -49.38
C ILE A 874 1.19 0.90 -50.52
N SER A 875 0.25 -0.05 -50.53
CA SER A 875 -0.80 -0.14 -51.55
C SER A 875 -1.97 0.82 -51.27
N LYS A 876 -2.18 1.19 -50.00
CA LYS A 876 -3.28 2.06 -49.55
C LYS A 876 -2.94 2.71 -48.21
N ASN A 877 -3.14 4.02 -48.07
CA ASN A 877 -3.08 4.68 -46.76
C ASN A 877 -4.27 5.63 -46.63
N THR A 878 -5.26 5.24 -45.82
CA THR A 878 -6.47 6.04 -45.56
C THR A 878 -6.36 6.87 -44.29
N CYS A 879 -5.22 6.81 -43.60
CA CYS A 879 -4.98 7.48 -42.34
C CYS A 879 -4.38 8.88 -42.51
N ASN A 880 -3.70 9.18 -43.62
CA ASN A 880 -2.98 10.44 -43.78
C ASN A 880 -3.86 11.69 -43.77
N PHE A 881 -3.57 12.60 -42.84
CA PHE A 881 -4.21 13.89 -42.62
C PHE A 881 -5.73 13.81 -42.44
N LYS A 882 -6.21 12.76 -41.77
CA LYS A 882 -7.63 12.52 -41.54
C LYS A 882 -8.03 12.96 -40.13
N SER A 883 -9.27 13.39 -39.94
CA SER A 883 -9.86 13.46 -38.60
C SER A 883 -10.48 12.11 -38.25
N LEU A 884 -10.08 11.56 -37.11
CA LEU A 884 -10.50 10.26 -36.62
C LEU A 884 -11.42 10.46 -35.41
N ASP A 885 -12.74 10.41 -35.63
CA ASP A 885 -13.76 10.49 -34.58
C ASP A 885 -13.61 9.36 -33.55
N SER A 886 -14.20 9.54 -32.36
CA SER A 886 -14.25 8.51 -31.32
C SER A 886 -14.80 7.18 -31.86
N GLY A 887 -14.07 6.09 -31.62
CA GLY A 887 -14.43 4.74 -32.08
C GLY A 887 -14.27 4.50 -33.60
N SER A 888 -13.85 5.51 -34.36
CA SER A 888 -13.63 5.37 -35.80
C SER A 888 -12.23 4.84 -36.11
N SER A 889 -12.07 4.26 -37.30
CA SER A 889 -10.83 3.64 -37.74
C SER A 889 -10.41 4.09 -39.13
N CYS A 890 -9.10 4.04 -39.39
CA CYS A 890 -8.50 4.12 -40.71
C CYS A 890 -7.52 2.95 -40.90
N SER A 891 -7.06 2.73 -42.11
CA SER A 891 -6.18 1.61 -42.44
C SER A 891 -5.00 1.96 -43.35
N VAL A 892 -3.94 1.19 -43.19
CA VAL A 892 -2.77 1.15 -44.08
C VAL A 892 -2.63 -0.27 -44.64
N GLY A 893 -2.70 -0.39 -45.96
CA GLY A 893 -2.49 -1.63 -46.71
C GLY A 893 -1.04 -1.75 -47.15
N PHE A 894 -0.46 -2.93 -46.96
CA PHE A 894 0.86 -3.31 -47.43
C PHE A 894 0.74 -4.40 -48.50
N GLU A 895 1.48 -4.23 -49.59
CA GLU A 895 1.63 -5.18 -50.69
C GLU A 895 3.12 -5.43 -50.93
N LEU A 896 3.62 -6.57 -50.46
CA LEU A 896 5.03 -6.96 -50.54
C LEU A 896 5.38 -7.34 -51.99
N ASP A 897 6.50 -6.81 -52.47
CA ASP A 897 7.05 -7.10 -53.80
C ASP A 897 7.97 -8.34 -53.71
N ASP A 898 7.69 -9.36 -54.51
CA ASP A 898 8.52 -10.57 -54.58
C ASP A 898 9.95 -10.25 -55.05
N THR A 899 10.14 -9.20 -55.85
CA THR A 899 11.46 -8.79 -56.35
C THR A 899 12.27 -7.99 -55.32
N HIS A 900 11.60 -7.35 -54.36
CA HIS A 900 12.19 -6.60 -53.25
C HIS A 900 11.34 -6.84 -51.99
N PRO A 901 11.55 -7.97 -51.29
CA PRO A 901 10.72 -8.40 -50.17
C PRO A 901 11.00 -7.63 -48.87
N LEU A 902 12.08 -6.83 -48.84
CA LEU A 902 12.42 -5.92 -47.74
C LEU A 902 12.47 -6.64 -46.38
N ILE A 903 13.12 -7.81 -46.32
CA ILE A 903 13.19 -8.64 -45.12
C ILE A 903 14.08 -7.97 -44.06
N ALA A 904 13.47 -7.39 -43.02
CA ALA A 904 14.19 -6.87 -41.86
C ALA A 904 13.29 -6.74 -40.62
N ASN A 905 13.92 -6.57 -39.45
CA ASN A 905 13.25 -6.45 -38.16
C ASN A 905 13.29 -5.03 -37.56
N ASN A 906 13.74 -4.03 -38.32
CA ASN A 906 14.06 -2.70 -37.80
C ASN A 906 13.26 -1.55 -38.44
N TYR A 907 12.16 -1.85 -39.12
CA TYR A 907 11.27 -0.80 -39.62
C TYR A 907 10.39 -0.24 -38.50
N SER A 908 9.83 0.93 -38.75
CA SER A 908 8.96 1.61 -37.79
C SER A 908 7.74 2.21 -38.48
N ILE A 909 6.63 2.22 -37.74
CA ILE A 909 5.42 2.99 -38.07
C ILE A 909 5.31 4.11 -37.03
N ASN A 910 5.37 5.34 -37.49
CA ASN A 910 5.19 6.55 -36.69
C ASN A 910 3.73 7.00 -36.79
N ILE A 911 3.06 7.05 -35.64
CA ILE A 911 1.67 7.48 -35.50
C ILE A 911 1.67 8.88 -34.90
N LYS A 912 1.05 9.83 -35.60
CA LYS A 912 0.97 11.24 -35.19
C LYS A 912 -0.45 11.78 -35.37
N GLY A 913 -0.77 12.84 -34.64
CA GLY A 913 -2.05 13.55 -34.72
C GLY A 913 -2.08 14.67 -33.67
N ASP A 914 -2.99 15.61 -33.83
CA ASP A 914 -3.21 16.63 -32.81
C ASP A 914 -3.88 16.00 -31.58
N ASN A 915 -3.54 16.48 -30.39
CA ASN A 915 -4.07 15.97 -29.12
C ASN A 915 -3.83 14.46 -28.89
N LEU A 916 -2.83 13.89 -29.59
CA LEU A 916 -2.40 12.49 -29.51
C LEU A 916 -0.91 12.40 -29.20
N PHE A 917 -0.55 11.53 -28.26
CA PHE A 917 0.86 11.23 -28.01
C PHE A 917 1.48 10.46 -29.18
N THR A 918 2.59 10.96 -29.73
CA THR A 918 3.28 10.30 -30.85
C THR A 918 3.76 8.91 -30.43
N ARG A 919 3.35 7.88 -31.16
CA ARG A 919 3.67 6.48 -30.89
C ARG A 919 4.47 5.89 -32.04
N ILE A 920 5.54 5.16 -31.70
CA ILE A 920 6.32 4.38 -32.66
C ILE A 920 5.97 2.90 -32.46
N VAL A 921 5.48 2.26 -33.51
CA VAL A 921 5.17 0.82 -33.51
C VAL A 921 6.24 0.11 -34.35
N PRO A 922 6.99 -0.85 -33.78
CA PRO A 922 7.95 -1.64 -34.54
C PRO A 922 7.24 -2.45 -35.63
N LEU A 923 7.84 -2.47 -36.82
CA LEU A 923 7.39 -3.31 -37.94
C LEU A 923 8.53 -4.27 -38.34
N SER A 924 8.21 -5.56 -38.42
CA SER A 924 9.11 -6.56 -38.98
C SER A 924 8.48 -7.23 -40.20
N ILE A 925 9.31 -7.47 -41.22
CA ILE A 925 8.92 -8.26 -42.39
C ILE A 925 9.72 -9.56 -42.33
N LYS A 926 9.02 -10.65 -42.07
CA LYS A 926 9.63 -11.97 -41.93
C LYS A 926 9.75 -12.66 -43.29
N LYS A 927 10.85 -13.37 -43.45
CA LYS A 927 11.05 -14.29 -44.56
C LYS A 927 9.92 -15.33 -44.57
N ALA A 928 9.34 -15.58 -45.74
CA ALA A 928 8.33 -16.59 -45.94
C ALA A 928 8.89 -17.97 -45.60
N GLN A 929 8.10 -18.78 -44.91
CA GLN A 929 8.46 -20.18 -44.66
C GLN A 929 8.67 -20.91 -45.99
N THR A 930 9.76 -21.67 -46.09
CA THR A 930 10.04 -22.51 -47.25
C THR A 930 9.68 -23.95 -46.95
N ASP A 931 8.79 -24.52 -47.75
CA ASP A 931 8.37 -25.91 -47.70
C ASP A 931 9.29 -26.77 -48.56
N ASN A 932 9.64 -27.94 -48.05
CA ASN A 932 10.37 -28.95 -48.81
C ASN A 932 9.41 -30.02 -49.33
N VAL A 933 9.31 -30.13 -50.66
CA VAL A 933 8.42 -31.08 -51.33
C VAL A 933 9.22 -32.03 -52.20
N GLU A 934 9.02 -33.33 -52.01
CA GLU A 934 9.55 -34.36 -52.91
C GLU A 934 8.55 -34.62 -54.03
N ILE A 935 9.00 -34.61 -55.29
CA ILE A 935 8.17 -34.94 -56.45
C ILE A 935 8.71 -36.18 -57.13
N ASP A 936 7.91 -37.24 -57.12
CA ASP A 936 8.21 -38.57 -57.66
C ASP A 936 7.47 -38.77 -59.00
N ASN A 937 8.23 -38.75 -60.10
CA ASN A 937 7.71 -38.92 -61.45
C ASN A 937 7.71 -40.41 -61.86
N ARG A 938 6.56 -41.07 -61.70
CA ARG A 938 6.36 -42.48 -62.05
C ARG A 938 5.75 -42.70 -63.43
N GLY A 939 5.20 -41.66 -64.06
CA GLY A 939 4.46 -41.76 -65.33
C GLY A 939 5.32 -41.99 -66.59
N GLY A 940 6.66 -41.94 -66.48
CA GLY A 940 7.56 -42.27 -67.60
C GLY A 940 7.70 -41.19 -68.69
N TYR A 941 7.11 -40.02 -68.47
CA TYR A 941 7.22 -38.83 -69.32
C TYR A 941 8.22 -37.82 -68.76
N SER A 942 8.65 -36.85 -69.59
CA SER A 942 9.46 -35.72 -69.11
C SER A 942 8.57 -34.64 -68.50
N MET A 943 9.01 -34.11 -67.36
CA MET A 943 8.30 -33.10 -66.57
C MET A 943 9.28 -32.01 -66.11
N SER A 944 8.82 -30.77 -65.99
CA SER A 944 9.51 -29.71 -65.24
C SER A 944 8.57 -29.15 -64.18
N VAL A 945 9.13 -28.67 -63.07
CA VAL A 945 8.33 -28.06 -62.00
C VAL A 945 8.75 -26.63 -61.84
N ASN A 946 7.80 -25.72 -62.03
CA ASN A 946 7.96 -24.32 -61.72
C ASN A 946 7.49 -24.05 -60.30
N TYR A 947 8.33 -23.35 -59.54
CA TYR A 947 8.08 -23.00 -58.15
C TYR A 947 8.71 -21.64 -57.84
N VAL A 948 8.28 -21.01 -56.75
CA VAL A 948 8.91 -19.79 -56.23
C VAL A 948 9.89 -20.18 -55.14
N GLY A 949 11.16 -19.80 -55.31
CA GLY A 949 12.21 -20.01 -54.31
C GLY A 949 12.68 -18.68 -53.71
N TYR A 950 13.10 -18.71 -52.45
CA TYR A 950 13.80 -17.59 -51.82
C TYR A 950 15.30 -17.65 -52.14
N TYR A 951 15.87 -16.50 -52.45
CA TYR A 951 17.28 -16.31 -52.74
C TYR A 951 17.82 -15.15 -51.92
N SER A 952 18.91 -15.39 -51.18
CA SER A 952 19.63 -14.28 -50.58
C SER A 952 20.50 -13.58 -51.62
N GLU A 953 20.86 -12.32 -51.35
CA GLU A 953 21.74 -11.49 -52.19
C GLU A 953 22.99 -12.26 -52.69
N ASP A 954 23.61 -13.03 -51.79
CA ASP A 954 24.85 -13.80 -52.05
C ASP A 954 24.74 -14.90 -53.09
N THR A 955 23.52 -15.31 -53.48
CA THR A 955 23.31 -16.46 -54.39
C THR A 955 23.43 -16.09 -55.88
N GLY A 956 23.53 -14.80 -56.22
CA GLY A 956 23.66 -14.31 -57.59
C GLY A 956 22.39 -14.43 -58.45
N ASN A 957 21.31 -15.01 -57.92
CA ASN A 957 19.99 -15.05 -58.54
C ASN A 957 19.21 -13.74 -58.33
N CYS A 958 19.53 -12.98 -57.29
CA CYS A 958 19.02 -11.64 -57.05
C CYS A 958 20.13 -10.61 -57.33
N LYS A 959 19.79 -9.47 -57.94
CA LYS A 959 20.79 -8.52 -58.46
C LYS A 959 21.39 -7.60 -57.40
N LEU A 960 20.65 -7.29 -56.33
CA LEU A 960 21.03 -6.25 -55.35
C LEU A 960 20.55 -6.52 -53.91
N GLU A 961 19.49 -7.30 -53.69
CA GLU A 961 18.93 -7.62 -52.36
C GLU A 961 18.31 -9.02 -52.38
N ASP A 962 17.87 -9.56 -51.23
CA ASP A 962 17.09 -10.80 -51.17
C ASP A 962 15.87 -10.75 -52.09
N CYS A 963 15.44 -11.87 -52.68
CA CYS A 963 14.27 -11.91 -53.56
C CYS A 963 13.57 -13.27 -53.57
N TYR A 964 12.30 -13.27 -53.98
CA TYR A 964 11.55 -14.47 -54.36
C TYR A 964 11.45 -14.52 -55.88
N ASP A 965 12.02 -15.56 -56.49
CA ASP A 965 12.08 -15.69 -57.94
C ASP A 965 11.46 -17.01 -58.41
N ASN A 966 10.84 -16.97 -59.60
CA ASN A 966 10.29 -18.15 -60.26
C ASN A 966 11.43 -18.99 -60.82
N LYS A 967 11.44 -20.26 -60.43
CA LYS A 967 12.45 -21.22 -60.83
C LYS A 967 11.82 -22.46 -61.39
N SER A 968 12.57 -23.08 -62.28
CA SER A 968 12.21 -24.36 -62.87
C SER A 968 13.29 -25.37 -62.52
N THR A 969 12.89 -26.59 -62.19
CA THR A 969 13.82 -27.71 -62.01
C THR A 969 14.58 -28.09 -63.29
N GLY A 970 14.23 -27.51 -64.43
CA GLY A 970 14.53 -28.09 -65.74
C GLY A 970 13.70 -29.34 -65.99
N TRP A 971 13.81 -29.89 -67.19
CA TRP A 971 13.10 -31.10 -67.59
C TRP A 971 13.80 -32.36 -67.04
N PHE A 972 13.07 -33.22 -66.35
CA PHE A 972 13.55 -34.50 -65.81
C PHE A 972 12.57 -35.65 -66.11
N THR A 973 13.10 -36.87 -66.17
CA THR A 973 12.35 -38.11 -66.52
C THR A 973 12.45 -39.16 -65.40
N ASN A 974 11.55 -40.14 -65.38
CA ASN A 974 11.63 -41.33 -64.51
C ASN A 974 13.02 -42.03 -64.59
N PRO A 975 13.61 -42.56 -63.49
CA PRO A 975 13.10 -42.65 -62.11
C PRO A 975 13.64 -41.54 -61.19
N PHE A 976 13.93 -40.36 -61.73
CA PHE A 976 14.55 -39.31 -60.94
C PHE A 976 13.50 -38.54 -60.14
N ASN A 977 13.58 -38.61 -58.81
CA ASN A 977 12.85 -37.73 -57.91
C ASN A 977 13.53 -36.35 -57.92
N THR A 978 12.73 -35.31 -57.81
CA THR A 978 13.26 -33.95 -57.57
C THR A 978 12.78 -33.45 -56.22
N TYR A 979 13.60 -32.64 -55.57
CA TYR A 979 13.28 -32.00 -54.31
C TYR A 979 13.15 -30.51 -54.57
N ILE A 980 12.02 -29.95 -54.17
CA ILE A 980 11.71 -28.53 -54.31
C ILE A 980 11.72 -27.90 -52.93
N THR A 981 12.46 -26.80 -52.79
CA THR A 981 12.35 -25.91 -51.63
C THR A 981 11.60 -24.67 -52.11
N GLY A 982 10.28 -24.67 -51.94
CA GLY A 982 9.37 -23.64 -52.43
C GLY A 982 8.78 -22.81 -51.30
N VAL A 983 8.20 -21.65 -51.59
CA VAL A 983 7.48 -20.86 -50.58
C VAL A 983 6.20 -21.56 -50.15
N SER A 984 5.93 -21.59 -48.85
CA SER A 984 4.77 -22.26 -48.26
C SER A 984 3.45 -21.79 -48.87
N GLY A 985 2.57 -22.75 -49.21
CA GLY A 985 1.26 -22.47 -49.79
C GLY A 985 1.24 -21.95 -51.24
N ARG A 986 2.39 -21.61 -51.85
CA ARG A 986 2.45 -21.22 -53.27
C ARG A 986 2.37 -22.43 -54.19
N ASN A 987 1.82 -22.24 -55.39
CA ASN A 987 1.61 -23.33 -56.34
C ASN A 987 2.93 -23.84 -56.94
N LEU A 988 3.13 -25.15 -56.85
CA LEU A 988 4.09 -25.91 -57.63
C LEU A 988 3.41 -26.33 -58.93
N THR A 989 3.84 -25.76 -60.06
CA THR A 989 3.25 -26.05 -61.37
C THR A 989 4.11 -27.03 -62.13
N MET A 990 3.60 -28.24 -62.31
CA MET A 990 4.24 -29.36 -62.97
C MET A 990 3.85 -29.36 -64.44
N TYR A 991 4.78 -29.02 -65.34
CA TYR A 991 4.60 -29.00 -66.79
C TYR A 991 5.06 -30.30 -67.43
N MET A 992 4.26 -30.85 -68.34
CA MET A 992 4.53 -32.13 -69.01
C MET A 992 4.64 -31.93 -70.53
N MET A 993 5.49 -32.73 -71.19
CA MET A 993 6.00 -32.46 -72.55
C MET A 993 4.93 -32.32 -73.67
N LEU A 994 3.66 -32.69 -73.45
CA LEU A 994 2.54 -32.51 -74.39
C LEU A 994 1.61 -31.32 -74.06
N GLY A 995 2.00 -30.43 -73.15
CA GLY A 995 1.28 -29.19 -72.83
C GLY A 995 0.24 -29.30 -71.72
N THR A 996 0.16 -30.45 -71.04
CA THR A 996 -0.64 -30.61 -69.81
C THR A 996 0.15 -30.10 -68.60
N SER A 997 -0.53 -29.43 -67.68
CA SER A 997 0.05 -28.95 -66.42
C SER A 997 -0.86 -29.25 -65.24
N VAL A 998 -0.28 -29.67 -64.13
CA VAL A 998 -0.98 -29.84 -62.85
C VAL A 998 -0.33 -28.88 -61.85
N SER A 999 -1.15 -28.16 -61.08
CA SER A 999 -0.66 -27.27 -60.03
C SER A 999 -1.18 -27.77 -58.69
N LEU A 1000 -0.28 -27.91 -57.71
CA LEU A 1000 -0.63 -28.20 -56.32
C LEU A 1000 0.05 -27.18 -55.43
N PRO A 1001 -0.58 -26.71 -54.34
CA PRO A 1001 0.08 -25.83 -53.39
C PRO A 1001 1.21 -26.57 -52.70
N SER A 1002 2.33 -25.90 -52.46
CA SER A 1002 3.47 -26.44 -51.69
C SER A 1002 3.04 -26.79 -50.26
N CYS A 1003 3.62 -27.87 -49.71
CA CYS A 1003 3.36 -28.33 -48.35
C CYS A 1003 4.59 -29.01 -47.75
N ASP A 1004 5.11 -28.48 -46.63
CA ASP A 1004 6.37 -28.94 -46.05
C ASP A 1004 6.37 -30.42 -45.62
N GLY A 1005 7.39 -31.16 -46.05
CA GLY A 1005 7.50 -32.61 -45.84
C GLY A 1005 6.55 -33.44 -46.71
N GLY A 1006 5.82 -32.81 -47.64
CA GLY A 1006 4.92 -33.48 -48.56
C GLY A 1006 5.65 -34.22 -49.68
N LYS A 1007 5.09 -35.36 -50.10
CA LYS A 1007 5.53 -36.11 -51.27
C LYS A 1007 4.43 -36.13 -52.32
N ILE A 1008 4.67 -35.56 -53.49
CA ILE A 1008 3.77 -35.61 -54.64
C ILE A 1008 4.18 -36.77 -55.53
N ILE A 1009 3.23 -37.65 -55.86
CA ILE A 1009 3.41 -38.70 -56.86
C ILE A 1009 2.68 -38.31 -58.13
N CYS A 1010 3.42 -38.25 -59.24
CA CYS A 1010 2.87 -38.04 -60.58
C CYS A 1010 2.87 -39.35 -61.36
N THR A 1011 1.69 -39.83 -61.74
CA THR A 1011 1.46 -41.11 -62.45
C THR A 1011 0.57 -40.90 -63.69
N GLY A 1012 0.35 -41.95 -64.49
CA GLY A 1012 -0.44 -41.89 -65.73
C GLY A 1012 0.41 -41.80 -67.00
N THR A 1013 -0.24 -41.75 -68.16
CA THR A 1013 0.44 -41.58 -69.47
C THR A 1013 0.46 -40.10 -69.85
N THR A 1014 1.31 -39.70 -70.80
CA THR A 1014 1.48 -38.29 -71.23
C THR A 1014 0.17 -37.57 -71.63
N LEU A 1015 -0.90 -38.31 -71.95
CA LEU A 1015 -2.21 -37.78 -72.34
C LEU A 1015 -3.22 -37.66 -71.18
N ASN A 1016 -3.01 -38.35 -70.06
CA ASN A 1016 -3.82 -38.28 -68.83
C ASN A 1016 -2.92 -38.41 -67.60
N PRO A 1017 -2.07 -37.42 -67.32
CA PRO A 1017 -1.24 -37.41 -66.12
C PRO A 1017 -2.04 -36.98 -64.89
N GLU A 1018 -1.74 -37.59 -63.76
CA GLU A 1018 -2.33 -37.28 -62.45
C GLU A 1018 -1.21 -37.07 -61.44
N CYS A 1019 -1.22 -35.94 -60.73
CA CYS A 1019 -0.31 -35.66 -59.63
C CYS A 1019 -1.12 -35.38 -58.37
N HIS A 1020 -0.76 -36.02 -57.27
CA HIS A 1020 -1.36 -35.81 -55.96
C HIS A 1020 -0.34 -36.06 -54.84
N TYR A 1021 -0.54 -35.45 -53.69
CA TYR A 1021 0.17 -35.81 -52.46
C TYR A 1021 -0.13 -37.25 -52.06
N TYR A 1022 0.91 -37.97 -51.67
CA TYR A 1022 0.85 -39.38 -51.32
C TYR A 1022 1.00 -39.58 -49.82
N GLY A 1023 0.15 -40.42 -49.22
CA GLY A 1023 0.17 -40.72 -47.80
C GLY A 1023 1.15 -41.85 -47.48
N ASP A 1024 1.90 -41.72 -46.39
CA ASP A 1024 2.87 -42.74 -45.95
C ASP A 1024 2.23 -43.91 -45.17
N GLY A 1025 0.93 -43.82 -44.85
CA GLY A 1025 0.17 -44.83 -44.12
C GLY A 1025 0.32 -44.78 -42.59
N THR A 1026 1.01 -43.78 -42.04
CA THR A 1026 1.13 -43.53 -40.60
C THR A 1026 -0.06 -42.70 -40.05
N LYS A 1027 -0.13 -42.45 -38.73
CA LYS A 1027 -1.24 -41.67 -38.11
C LYS A 1027 -1.35 -40.26 -38.74
N ASN A 1028 -2.52 -39.62 -38.62
CA ASN A 1028 -2.87 -38.26 -39.12
C ASN A 1028 -1.99 -37.08 -38.64
N GLY A 1029 -0.79 -37.34 -38.09
CA GLY A 1029 0.14 -36.33 -37.57
C GLY A 1029 1.47 -36.23 -38.32
N SER A 1030 1.80 -37.10 -39.28
CA SER A 1030 3.03 -36.93 -40.07
C SER A 1030 2.90 -35.73 -41.02
N PRO A 1031 3.96 -34.91 -41.22
CA PRO A 1031 3.92 -33.78 -42.15
C PRO A 1031 3.40 -34.17 -43.55
N GLN A 1032 3.84 -35.32 -44.05
CA GLN A 1032 3.39 -35.89 -45.32
C GLN A 1032 1.88 -36.16 -45.37
N ASN A 1033 1.28 -36.75 -44.33
CA ASN A 1033 -0.15 -37.04 -44.30
C ASN A 1033 -1.01 -35.78 -44.11
N GLN A 1034 -0.47 -34.72 -43.51
CA GLN A 1034 -1.14 -33.43 -43.40
C GLN A 1034 -1.30 -32.76 -44.77
N CYS A 1035 -0.36 -33.00 -45.70
CA CYS A 1035 -0.41 -32.46 -47.06
C CYS A 1035 -1.51 -33.08 -47.94
N LEU A 1036 -2.07 -34.23 -47.56
CA LEU A 1036 -3.16 -34.90 -48.31
C LEU A 1036 -4.41 -34.04 -48.46
N ARG A 1037 -4.61 -33.06 -47.56
CA ARG A 1037 -5.72 -32.09 -47.64
C ARG A 1037 -5.71 -31.24 -48.92
N PHE A 1038 -4.58 -31.20 -49.62
CA PHE A 1038 -4.40 -30.41 -50.85
C PHE A 1038 -4.64 -31.21 -52.13
N ASN A 1039 -5.11 -32.45 -52.04
CA ASN A 1039 -5.47 -33.30 -53.19
C ASN A 1039 -6.87 -33.05 -53.76
N HIS A 1040 -7.57 -32.02 -53.29
CA HIS A 1040 -8.97 -31.75 -53.60
C HIS A 1040 -9.15 -30.88 -54.85
#